data_AF-A0AAU3I8W0-F1
#
_entry.id   AF-A0AAU3I8W0-F1
#
_cell.length_a   1.000
_cell.length_b   1.000
_cell.length_c   1.000
_cell.angle_alpha   90.00
_cell.angle_beta   90.00
_cell.angle_gamma   90.00
#
_symmetry.space_group_name_H-M   'P 1'
#
loop_
_entity.id
_entity.type
_entity.pdbx_description
1 polymer ?
#
loop_
_entity_poly.entity_id
_entity_poly.type
_entity_poly.pdbx_seq_one_letter_code
_entity_poly.pdbx_strand_id
1 'polypeptide(L)'
;MPTRRRRILFRVRRIGVVAAVLLAAVAGSPGSTQAQHNTAGSARSVGSASAEDADGGLPAGWSLTGEGAARQLAWRSAEPVPVSDSGVAFYSGDRFLGRPVGAPDGRSFRLALGQAQFGKPSDLQARTGERRLDAVGAGRNRSVGPEEPGERSGLSAQPSTRLPVNAVDPGKPGSYRTATGDYKLPSVRLPGLPERVEMRAVVVAPTNAPGHRPLALFLHGRHATCYGHGHDPSGEWPCPAGSRPIPSYRGYLADQKLLASQGYVTVSIAANGVNGQDYAAEDGGAQARSSLVRQHLARWAGWSAHPASAPPIVRRAAPADLSRVLLVGHSRGGEGVNRAAMDSLYGAPADQDGYHGPVRWHIRGTVLIGPTIFGQNPAPDVPSATILPGCDGDVSDLQGEMYVDATRGVSRGAALHSAVYMVGANHNFFNAEWTPGQAQAPAEDDFWNGDERDRVCSPGTATRLTARQQQTAGATYIAAAARLFVAGDDRVRPLLDGSGRRAPSAGPVRVLTHAVGGRRTPAFLPDGQVSVDGGRLCEEVTEAVSAACLGSGRSGVSPHFATWAPSQEPGRRAVALRWTSAGHAVRVTSARPVSIAGSRDLALRLIVPPNTRDARFDIGLTDTSGHRATLGRVSLDGLPGTDRTASFWGQEVRLPLAAALRAGVDPHRVKSLEIVPRTGSGQAWLVDSWGWRAGTPAVGAADLVRVDIGRLTVDEGGPGVRTYHVPVKVTGQGKGTLRLFVADPDTGRTTSREVTVGPGQSPEVPVEVRGNTRYGYDVSHDIFVKAVHGAVTGAYRGGVTARNDDPAPTVEVTPAAASAVEGGRLTWRMSLSAAADVEIAADVVILPVASGAELSTTDVDPQWLRNNTGEAPLPSRPLSRLRGLSLYPDVPPGRTSTEITIPVVADTVTESAETVRLRLRVYDEENGTRYDGPEFTGTVRDAA
;
A
#
# COMPACT_ATOMS: atom_id res chain seq x y z
N MET A 1 -5.19 -49.72 -44.17
CA MET A 1 -3.93 -49.03 -43.82
C MET A 1 -4.17 -48.24 -42.53
N PRO A 2 -3.38 -48.43 -41.46
CA PRO A 2 -3.63 -47.72 -40.21
C PRO A 2 -3.22 -46.25 -40.35
N THR A 3 -4.15 -45.35 -40.09
CA THR A 3 -3.95 -43.90 -40.06
C THR A 3 -2.95 -43.55 -38.96
N ARG A 4 -1.77 -43.04 -39.37
CA ARG A 4 -0.78 -42.48 -38.44
C ARG A 4 -1.40 -41.30 -37.69
N ARG A 5 -1.72 -41.49 -36.41
CA ARG A 5 -1.98 -40.38 -35.47
C ARG A 5 -0.73 -39.50 -35.41
N ARG A 6 -0.79 -38.29 -35.98
CA ARG A 6 0.27 -37.29 -35.81
C ARG A 6 0.24 -36.81 -34.36
N ARG A 7 1.28 -37.14 -33.60
CA ARG A 7 1.58 -36.59 -32.27
C ARG A 7 2.30 -35.27 -32.44
N ILE A 8 1.94 -34.25 -31.67
CA ILE A 8 2.60 -32.94 -31.71
C ILE A 8 3.01 -32.58 -30.28
N LEU A 9 4.29 -32.78 -29.96
CA LEU A 9 4.88 -32.42 -28.67
C LEU A 9 5.44 -30.99 -28.73
N PHE A 10 5.23 -30.20 -27.68
CA PHE A 10 5.92 -28.95 -27.47
C PHE A 10 6.42 -28.85 -26.03
N ARG A 11 7.63 -28.30 -25.85
CA ARG A 11 8.30 -28.19 -24.54
C ARG A 11 8.19 -26.74 -24.07
N VAL A 12 7.61 -26.51 -22.89
CA VAL A 12 7.72 -25.21 -22.21
C VAL A 12 9.20 -24.98 -21.93
N ARG A 13 9.81 -24.02 -22.66
CA ARG A 13 11.24 -23.74 -22.53
C ARG A 13 11.45 -22.76 -21.38
N ARG A 14 12.10 -23.22 -20.31
CA ARG A 14 12.86 -22.34 -19.42
C ARG A 14 13.92 -21.63 -20.26
N ILE A 15 13.89 -20.29 -20.35
CA ILE A 15 15.12 -19.53 -20.60
C ILE A 15 15.78 -19.35 -19.24
N GLY A 16 16.47 -20.40 -18.79
CA GLY A 16 17.53 -20.20 -17.82
C GLY A 16 18.68 -19.51 -18.54
N VAL A 17 19.04 -18.29 -18.16
CA VAL A 17 20.35 -17.75 -18.53
C VAL A 17 21.38 -18.53 -17.72
N VAL A 18 21.80 -19.67 -18.24
CA VAL A 18 22.98 -20.41 -17.78
C VAL A 18 23.76 -20.82 -19.01
N ALA A 19 24.92 -20.19 -19.21
CA ALA A 19 25.91 -20.63 -20.17
C ALA A 19 26.36 -22.05 -19.78
N ALA A 20 26.22 -23.03 -20.68
CA ALA A 20 26.68 -24.39 -20.45
C ALA A 20 27.62 -24.87 -21.55
N VAL A 21 28.78 -25.39 -21.14
CA VAL A 21 29.74 -26.11 -21.96
C VAL A 21 29.64 -27.61 -21.65
N LEU A 22 29.29 -28.37 -22.69
CA LEU A 22 29.63 -29.75 -23.08
C LEU A 22 29.43 -30.98 -22.14
N LEU A 23 28.44 -31.81 -22.54
CA LEU A 23 28.50 -33.25 -22.94
C LEU A 23 29.46 -34.25 -22.24
N ALA A 24 28.88 -35.32 -21.67
CA ALA A 24 29.16 -36.73 -22.03
C ALA A 24 28.14 -37.70 -21.40
N ALA A 25 27.78 -38.74 -22.17
CA ALA A 25 26.82 -39.80 -21.85
C ALA A 25 27.46 -40.97 -21.08
N VAL A 26 26.64 -41.85 -20.47
CA VAL A 26 26.58 -43.32 -20.74
C VAL A 26 25.52 -43.99 -19.85
N ALA A 27 24.95 -45.05 -20.41
CA ALA A 27 23.74 -45.81 -20.10
C ALA A 27 23.74 -46.70 -18.84
N GLY A 28 22.53 -47.14 -18.46
CA GLY A 28 22.32 -48.33 -17.62
C GLY A 28 20.89 -48.43 -17.04
N SER A 29 20.02 -49.21 -17.69
CA SER A 29 18.79 -49.78 -17.12
C SER A 29 19.00 -51.30 -16.90
N PRO A 30 18.07 -52.08 -16.33
CA PRO A 30 17.06 -51.83 -15.30
C PRO A 30 17.11 -52.88 -14.17
N GLY A 31 16.36 -52.69 -13.08
CA GLY A 31 16.15 -53.71 -12.04
C GLY A 31 14.72 -53.65 -11.53
N SER A 32 13.87 -54.53 -12.05
CA SER A 32 12.49 -54.74 -11.64
C SER A 32 12.43 -55.41 -10.27
N THR A 33 11.65 -54.85 -9.35
CA THR A 33 11.12 -55.61 -8.21
C THR A 33 9.64 -55.33 -8.04
N GLN A 34 8.85 -56.36 -8.36
CA GLN A 34 7.47 -56.50 -7.93
C GLN A 34 7.40 -56.53 -6.40
N ALA A 35 6.44 -55.82 -5.83
CA ALA A 35 5.82 -56.22 -4.57
C ALA A 35 4.38 -55.69 -4.50
N GLN A 36 3.46 -56.61 -4.76
CA GLN A 36 2.20 -56.86 -4.05
C GLN A 36 1.20 -55.71 -3.86
N HIS A 37 0.17 -55.80 -4.70
CA HIS A 37 -1.19 -55.39 -4.37
C HIS A 37 -1.65 -56.04 -3.05
N ASN A 38 -2.20 -55.23 -2.16
CA ASN A 38 -3.26 -55.66 -1.24
C ASN A 38 -4.55 -54.95 -1.66
N THR A 39 -5.45 -55.75 -2.20
CA THR A 39 -6.84 -55.40 -2.51
C THR A 39 -7.74 -55.52 -1.27
N ALA A 40 -8.81 -54.74 -1.31
CA ALA A 40 -10.14 -54.98 -0.76
C ALA A 40 -10.50 -54.26 0.54
N GLY A 41 -11.51 -53.41 0.43
CA GLY A 41 -12.14 -52.70 1.54
C GLY A 41 -13.36 -51.86 1.14
N SER A 42 -14.28 -52.47 0.38
CA SER A 42 -15.72 -52.20 0.24
C SER A 42 -16.25 -50.75 0.15
N ALA A 43 -16.85 -50.51 -1.01
CA ALA A 43 -17.78 -49.45 -1.35
C ALA A 43 -18.92 -49.21 -0.33
N ARG A 44 -19.33 -47.95 -0.23
CA ARG A 44 -20.74 -47.55 -0.04
C ARG A 44 -21.12 -46.52 -1.09
N SER A 45 -22.26 -46.78 -1.71
CA SER A 45 -22.87 -46.09 -2.83
C SER A 45 -23.44 -44.72 -2.47
N VAL A 46 -23.06 -43.73 -3.27
CA VAL A 46 -23.95 -42.90 -4.10
C VAL A 46 -25.26 -42.46 -3.46
N GLY A 47 -25.25 -41.25 -2.91
CA GLY A 47 -26.41 -40.37 -2.86
C GLY A 47 -26.25 -39.30 -3.94
N SER A 48 -27.13 -39.32 -4.93
CA SER A 48 -27.26 -38.35 -6.00
C SER A 48 -27.60 -36.97 -5.45
N ALA A 49 -26.70 -36.00 -5.60
CA ALA A 49 -27.00 -34.57 -5.52
C ALA A 49 -26.80 -33.96 -6.92
N SER A 50 -27.77 -33.14 -7.28
CA SER A 50 -28.03 -32.49 -8.56
C SER A 50 -26.86 -31.63 -9.08
N ALA A 51 -26.72 -31.63 -10.41
CA ALA A 51 -25.70 -30.90 -11.16
C ALA A 51 -26.08 -29.42 -11.37
N GLU A 52 -25.98 -28.60 -10.32
CA GLU A 52 -26.07 -27.12 -10.40
C GLU A 52 -24.84 -26.36 -9.86
N ASP A 53 -23.79 -27.02 -9.36
CA ASP A 53 -22.69 -26.36 -8.62
C ASP A 53 -21.32 -26.30 -9.34
N ALA A 54 -21.25 -26.12 -10.67
CA ALA A 54 -19.98 -26.24 -11.42
C ALA A 54 -19.38 -24.94 -12.02
N ASP A 55 -20.07 -23.79 -11.95
CA ASP A 55 -19.44 -22.48 -12.15
C ASP A 55 -19.29 -21.83 -10.78
N GLY A 56 -18.06 -21.77 -10.26
CA GLY A 56 -17.76 -21.45 -8.87
C GLY A 56 -18.08 -20.02 -8.40
N GLY A 57 -19.23 -19.42 -8.70
CA GLY A 57 -19.78 -18.24 -8.04
C GLY A 57 -18.95 -16.94 -8.05
N LEU A 58 -17.84 -16.87 -8.80
CA LEU A 58 -16.91 -15.74 -8.78
C LEU A 58 -17.46 -14.52 -9.57
N PRO A 59 -17.18 -13.27 -9.15
CA PRO A 59 -17.67 -12.08 -9.83
C PRO A 59 -16.99 -11.86 -11.20
N ALA A 60 -17.62 -11.07 -12.08
CA ALA A 60 -17.08 -10.80 -13.41
C ALA A 60 -15.66 -10.21 -13.39
N GLY A 61 -14.79 -10.68 -14.27
CA GLY A 61 -13.39 -10.27 -14.35
C GLY A 61 -12.46 -10.96 -13.34
N TRP A 62 -13.01 -11.72 -12.39
CA TRP A 62 -12.24 -12.62 -11.53
C TRP A 62 -12.16 -14.00 -12.14
N SER A 63 -10.99 -14.61 -12.00
CA SER A 63 -10.79 -16.02 -12.25
C SER A 63 -9.97 -16.60 -11.10
N LEU A 64 -10.39 -17.76 -10.64
CA LEU A 64 -9.52 -18.61 -9.86
C LEU A 64 -8.81 -19.53 -10.84
N THR A 65 -7.49 -19.52 -10.80
CA THR A 65 -6.68 -20.53 -11.47
C THR A 65 -5.98 -21.34 -10.38
N GLY A 66 -5.63 -22.60 -10.61
CA GLY A 66 -5.02 -23.44 -9.57
C GLY A 66 -6.02 -24.12 -8.61
N GLU A 67 -5.62 -25.26 -8.05
CA GLU A 67 -6.19 -25.85 -6.83
C GLU A 67 -5.08 -26.08 -5.79
N GLY A 68 -5.42 -26.41 -4.53
CA GLY A 68 -4.41 -26.77 -3.53
C GLY A 68 -3.38 -25.67 -3.26
N ALA A 69 -2.08 -26.01 -3.23
CA ALA A 69 -0.99 -25.07 -2.94
C ALA A 69 -0.66 -24.10 -4.11
N ALA A 70 -1.39 -24.22 -5.22
CA ALA A 70 -1.13 -23.50 -6.46
C ALA A 70 -2.20 -22.49 -6.82
N ARG A 71 -3.25 -22.44 -5.99
CA ARG A 71 -4.39 -21.59 -6.22
C ARG A 71 -3.89 -20.16 -6.39
N GLN A 72 -4.25 -19.52 -7.49
CA GLN A 72 -4.06 -18.10 -7.73
C GLN A 72 -5.42 -17.45 -7.87
N LEU A 73 -5.51 -16.25 -7.31
CA LEU A 73 -6.58 -15.34 -7.61
C LEU A 73 -6.10 -14.40 -8.69
N ALA A 74 -6.82 -14.34 -9.80
CA ALA A 74 -6.54 -13.41 -10.87
C ALA A 74 -7.74 -12.48 -11.07
N TRP A 75 -7.44 -11.22 -11.37
CA TRP A 75 -8.43 -10.25 -11.79
C TRP A 75 -7.91 -9.46 -12.97
N ARG A 76 -8.76 -9.27 -13.98
CA ARG A 76 -8.44 -8.47 -15.16
C ARG A 76 -9.42 -7.33 -15.31
N SER A 77 -8.91 -6.11 -15.32
CA SER A 77 -9.71 -4.91 -15.59
C SER A 77 -9.99 -4.76 -17.09
N ALA A 78 -11.15 -4.16 -17.41
CA ALA A 78 -11.50 -3.82 -18.79
C ALA A 78 -10.59 -2.72 -19.39
N GLU A 79 -10.15 -1.79 -18.54
CA GLU A 79 -9.32 -0.63 -18.87
C GLU A 79 -8.04 -0.63 -18.01
N PRO A 80 -6.91 -0.04 -18.46
CA PRO A 80 -5.70 0.04 -17.65
C PRO A 80 -5.98 0.72 -16.30
N VAL A 81 -5.50 0.12 -15.21
CA VAL A 81 -5.62 0.70 -13.87
C VAL A 81 -4.56 1.79 -13.71
N PRO A 82 -4.94 3.03 -13.32
CA PRO A 82 -3.99 4.10 -13.09
C PRO A 82 -2.90 3.73 -12.07
N VAL A 83 -1.69 4.24 -12.29
CA VAL A 83 -0.56 4.04 -11.39
C VAL A 83 -0.77 4.88 -10.14
N SER A 84 -1.16 4.23 -9.05
CA SER A 84 -1.39 4.83 -7.73
C SER A 84 -0.36 4.37 -6.70
N ASP A 85 -0.24 5.09 -5.61
CA ASP A 85 0.59 4.75 -4.47
C ASP A 85 0.07 3.50 -3.75
N SER A 86 -1.25 3.41 -3.58
CA SER A 86 -1.97 2.25 -3.05
C SER A 86 -1.76 0.99 -3.88
N GLY A 87 -1.56 1.10 -5.20
CA GLY A 87 -1.53 -0.05 -6.09
C GLY A 87 -2.83 -0.88 -6.04
N VAL A 88 -2.86 -2.02 -6.74
CA VAL A 88 -3.98 -2.96 -6.65
C VAL A 88 -3.79 -3.88 -5.45
N ALA A 89 -4.89 -4.18 -4.76
CA ALA A 89 -4.97 -5.07 -3.61
C ALA A 89 -6.22 -5.95 -3.75
N PHE A 90 -6.12 -7.23 -3.38
CA PHE A 90 -7.25 -8.15 -3.38
C PHE A 90 -7.79 -8.35 -1.97
N TYR A 91 -9.12 -8.39 -1.87
CA TYR A 91 -9.87 -8.57 -0.62
C TYR A 91 -10.95 -9.63 -0.78
N SER A 92 -11.31 -10.26 0.35
CA SER A 92 -12.54 -11.05 0.51
C SER A 92 -13.34 -10.43 1.65
N GLY A 93 -14.39 -9.70 1.31
CA GLY A 93 -15.10 -8.82 2.26
C GLY A 93 -14.14 -7.74 2.75
N ASP A 94 -13.92 -7.70 4.06
CA ASP A 94 -12.95 -6.78 4.68
C ASP A 94 -11.56 -7.42 4.88
N ARG A 95 -11.40 -8.70 4.57
CA ARG A 95 -10.14 -9.42 4.75
C ARG A 95 -9.20 -9.15 3.58
N PHE A 96 -8.06 -8.53 3.87
CA PHE A 96 -6.97 -8.36 2.89
C PHE A 96 -6.38 -9.72 2.52
N LEU A 97 -6.31 -10.03 1.22
CA LEU A 97 -5.73 -11.27 0.70
C LEU A 97 -4.27 -11.07 0.29
N GLY A 98 -3.91 -9.88 -0.19
CA GLY A 98 -2.56 -9.56 -0.63
C GLY A 98 -2.52 -8.52 -1.75
N ARG A 99 -1.31 -8.10 -2.13
CA ARG A 99 -1.09 -7.23 -3.29
C ARG A 99 -0.73 -8.10 -4.49
N PRO A 100 -1.57 -8.20 -5.53
CA PRO A 100 -1.23 -8.93 -6.73
C PRO A 100 -0.05 -8.31 -7.48
N VAL A 101 0.68 -9.16 -8.21
CA VAL A 101 1.62 -8.73 -9.24
C VAL A 101 0.82 -8.25 -10.45
N GLY A 102 1.06 -7.01 -10.86
CA GLY A 102 0.50 -6.45 -12.09
C GLY A 102 1.33 -6.83 -13.30
N ALA A 103 0.68 -7.24 -14.38
CA ALA A 103 1.34 -7.42 -15.67
C ALA A 103 1.71 -6.05 -16.29
N PRO A 104 2.69 -6.00 -17.21
CA PRO A 104 3.06 -4.75 -17.90
C PRO A 104 1.90 -4.09 -18.67
N ASP A 105 0.84 -4.83 -18.97
CA ASP A 105 -0.36 -4.31 -19.63
C ASP A 105 -1.19 -3.34 -18.78
N GLY A 106 -0.88 -3.24 -17.47
CA GLY A 106 -1.59 -2.39 -16.51
C GLY A 106 -3.04 -2.83 -16.26
N ARG A 107 -3.45 -4.02 -16.71
CA ARG A 107 -4.83 -4.52 -16.65
C ARG A 107 -4.97 -5.84 -15.91
N SER A 108 -3.93 -6.67 -15.95
CA SER A 108 -3.97 -8.02 -15.40
C SER A 108 -3.24 -8.07 -14.07
N PHE A 109 -3.91 -8.56 -13.03
CA PHE A 109 -3.39 -8.64 -11.66
C PHE A 109 -3.54 -10.06 -11.13
N ARG A 110 -2.47 -10.63 -10.56
CA ARG A 110 -2.50 -12.00 -10.02
C ARG A 110 -1.87 -12.08 -8.64
N LEU A 111 -2.55 -12.78 -7.74
CA LEU A 111 -2.13 -13.03 -6.37
C LEU A 111 -2.06 -14.55 -6.16
N ALA A 112 -0.89 -15.07 -5.80
CA ALA A 112 -0.79 -16.43 -5.31
C ALA A 112 -1.58 -16.56 -4.00
N LEU A 113 -2.57 -17.45 -3.97
CA LEU A 113 -3.35 -17.78 -2.77
C LEU A 113 -2.74 -18.97 -2.02
N GLY A 114 -2.04 -19.88 -2.70
CA GLY A 114 -1.64 -21.14 -2.07
C GLY A 114 -2.87 -21.90 -1.54
N GLN A 115 -2.79 -22.50 -0.35
CA GLN A 115 -3.96 -23.12 0.28
C GLN A 115 -4.94 -22.12 0.92
N ALA A 116 -4.72 -20.80 0.76
CA ALA A 116 -5.57 -19.80 1.38
C ALA A 116 -7.00 -19.87 0.86
N GLN A 117 -7.95 -19.99 1.78
CA GLN A 117 -9.37 -19.89 1.47
C GLN A 117 -9.83 -18.46 1.66
N PHE A 118 -10.37 -17.83 0.61
CA PHE A 118 -11.25 -16.66 0.74
C PHE A 118 -12.66 -17.10 1.12
N GLY A 119 -13.46 -16.17 1.64
CA GLY A 119 -14.82 -16.40 2.10
C GLY A 119 -15.76 -16.72 0.94
N LYS A 120 -16.89 -16.03 0.82
CA LYS A 120 -17.79 -16.28 -0.30
C LYS A 120 -17.16 -15.69 -1.58
N PRO A 121 -17.25 -16.38 -2.74
CA PRO A 121 -16.84 -15.84 -4.03
C PRO A 121 -17.40 -14.44 -4.32
N SER A 122 -18.65 -14.17 -3.93
CA SER A 122 -19.31 -12.86 -4.02
C SER A 122 -18.60 -11.73 -3.27
N ASP A 123 -17.77 -12.06 -2.27
CA ASP A 123 -17.11 -11.10 -1.40
C ASP A 123 -15.77 -10.62 -1.97
N LEU A 124 -15.32 -11.16 -3.11
CA LEU A 124 -14.07 -10.76 -3.74
C LEU A 124 -14.10 -9.33 -4.27
N GLN A 125 -13.04 -8.59 -4.01
CA GLN A 125 -12.91 -7.17 -4.39
C GLN A 125 -11.47 -6.81 -4.74
N ALA A 126 -11.31 -6.08 -5.84
CA ALA A 126 -10.03 -5.58 -6.32
C ALA A 126 -10.06 -4.10 -6.02
N ARG A 127 -9.16 -3.62 -5.16
CA ARG A 127 -9.21 -2.26 -4.66
C ARG A 127 -7.90 -1.52 -4.92
N THR A 128 -8.00 -0.21 -5.13
CA THR A 128 -6.91 0.77 -4.92
C THR A 128 -7.36 1.71 -3.81
N GLY A 129 -6.69 1.68 -2.67
CA GLY A 129 -7.23 2.26 -1.44
C GLY A 129 -8.62 1.67 -1.13
N GLU A 130 -9.62 2.52 -0.92
CA GLU A 130 -11.02 2.13 -0.71
C GLU A 130 -11.83 1.99 -2.01
N ARG A 131 -11.28 2.38 -3.18
CA ARG A 131 -11.97 2.27 -4.47
C ARG A 131 -12.03 0.82 -4.92
N ARG A 132 -13.23 0.26 -5.06
CA ARG A 132 -13.47 -1.01 -5.74
C ARG A 132 -13.37 -0.85 -7.26
N LEU A 133 -12.45 -1.57 -7.87
CA LEU A 133 -12.11 -1.54 -9.30
C LEU A 133 -12.91 -2.56 -10.12
N ASP A 134 -13.38 -3.64 -9.51
CA ASP A 134 -14.10 -4.76 -10.14
C ASP A 134 -15.64 -4.60 -10.12
N ALA A 135 -16.14 -3.43 -9.72
CA ALA A 135 -17.57 -3.12 -9.76
C ALA A 135 -18.05 -2.77 -11.18
N VAL A 136 -19.25 -3.23 -11.56
CA VAL A 136 -19.88 -2.92 -12.85
C VAL A 136 -20.04 -1.40 -12.99
N GLY A 137 -19.39 -0.78 -13.98
CA GLY A 137 -19.43 0.67 -14.23
C GLY A 137 -18.21 1.46 -13.75
N ALA A 138 -17.24 0.84 -13.07
CA ALA A 138 -16.07 1.51 -12.47
C ALA A 138 -15.10 2.21 -13.46
N GLY A 139 -15.24 1.98 -14.78
CA GLY A 139 -14.42 2.59 -15.85
C GLY A 139 -14.96 3.89 -16.45
N ARG A 140 -16.20 4.30 -16.15
CA ARG A 140 -16.77 5.52 -16.77
C ARG A 140 -16.45 6.79 -15.97
N ASN A 141 -15.21 7.25 -16.03
CA ASN A 141 -14.87 8.63 -15.69
C ASN A 141 -15.47 9.57 -16.76
N ARG A 142 -16.76 9.90 -16.65
CA ARG A 142 -17.33 11.00 -17.42
C ARG A 142 -16.77 12.30 -16.86
N SER A 143 -15.94 12.98 -17.65
CA SER A 143 -15.71 14.41 -17.53
C SER A 143 -17.05 15.13 -17.66
N VAL A 144 -17.63 15.57 -16.54
CA VAL A 144 -18.87 16.34 -16.54
C VAL A 144 -18.51 17.82 -16.53
N GLY A 145 -18.94 18.53 -17.58
CA GLY A 145 -18.90 19.99 -17.68
C GLY A 145 -19.76 20.67 -16.61
N PRO A 146 -19.77 22.02 -16.57
CA PRO A 146 -20.44 22.75 -15.51
C PRO A 146 -21.95 22.78 -15.76
N GLU A 147 -22.80 22.34 -14.82
CA GLU A 147 -24.16 22.89 -14.67
C GLU A 147 -24.94 22.48 -13.39
N GLU A 148 -25.66 23.51 -12.91
CA GLU A 148 -26.87 23.65 -12.07
C GLU A 148 -26.96 23.15 -10.60
N PRO A 149 -27.46 23.98 -9.65
CA PRO A 149 -27.43 23.71 -8.22
C PRO A 149 -28.74 23.07 -7.73
N GLY A 150 -28.74 21.75 -7.52
CA GLY A 150 -29.84 20.99 -6.90
C GLY A 150 -29.69 20.81 -5.39
N GLU A 151 -30.71 21.27 -4.66
CA GLU A 151 -31.11 21.04 -3.25
C GLU A 151 -30.04 20.83 -2.15
N ARG A 152 -29.94 21.87 -1.31
CA ARG A 152 -29.22 21.86 -0.02
C ARG A 152 -30.06 21.15 1.05
N SER A 153 -29.66 19.97 1.51
CA SER A 153 -30.04 19.48 2.84
C SER A 153 -29.10 18.39 3.40
N GLY A 154 -28.65 18.58 4.65
CA GLY A 154 -28.55 17.46 5.62
C GLY A 154 -27.19 17.03 6.19
N LEU A 155 -26.07 17.09 5.47
CA LEU A 155 -24.78 16.54 5.97
C LEU A 155 -23.62 17.55 6.01
N SER A 156 -23.88 18.82 5.69
CA SER A 156 -22.93 19.91 5.97
C SER A 156 -22.93 20.19 7.47
N ALA A 157 -22.21 19.38 8.24
CA ALA A 157 -21.71 19.82 9.53
C ALA A 157 -20.64 20.89 9.27
N GLN A 158 -21.07 22.13 9.02
CA GLN A 158 -20.25 23.29 9.31
C GLN A 158 -20.01 23.27 10.83
N PRO A 159 -18.78 22.98 11.30
CA PRO A 159 -18.47 23.02 12.72
C PRO A 159 -18.58 24.45 13.21
N SER A 160 -19.07 24.60 14.43
CA SER A 160 -19.61 25.87 14.95
C SER A 160 -18.59 26.98 15.24
N THR A 161 -17.26 26.72 15.19
CA THR A 161 -16.25 27.73 15.51
C THR A 161 -14.97 27.64 14.66
N ARG A 162 -14.56 28.77 14.06
CA ARG A 162 -13.22 28.91 13.45
C ARG A 162 -12.17 28.90 14.56
N LEU A 163 -11.23 27.95 14.52
CA LEU A 163 -10.08 27.90 15.42
C LEU A 163 -9.35 29.25 15.48
N PRO A 164 -8.92 29.77 16.62
CA PRO A 164 -8.27 31.08 16.71
C PRO A 164 -7.00 31.18 15.86
N VAL A 165 -6.71 32.38 15.35
CA VAL A 165 -5.52 32.66 14.53
C VAL A 165 -4.24 32.49 15.36
N ASN A 166 -3.20 31.94 14.74
CA ASN A 166 -1.84 32.00 15.28
C ASN A 166 -1.18 33.36 15.02
N ALA A 167 -0.38 33.85 15.96
CA ALA A 167 0.26 35.16 15.85
C ALA A 167 1.24 35.27 14.68
N VAL A 168 1.93 34.18 14.34
CA VAL A 168 2.85 34.13 13.19
C VAL A 168 2.18 33.36 12.06
N ASP A 169 2.14 33.98 10.88
CA ASP A 169 1.61 33.39 9.65
C ASP A 169 2.76 32.91 8.74
N PRO A 170 3.00 31.60 8.65
CA PRO A 170 4.10 31.05 7.85
C PRO A 170 3.81 31.04 6.34
N GLY A 171 2.57 31.26 5.90
CA GLY A 171 2.23 31.28 4.47
C GLY A 171 2.55 32.60 3.76
N LYS A 172 3.02 33.63 4.48
CA LYS A 172 3.41 34.90 3.88
C LYS A 172 4.77 34.78 3.17
N PRO A 173 4.89 35.26 1.92
CA PRO A 173 6.19 35.41 1.27
C PRO A 173 7.18 36.22 2.12
N GLY A 174 8.45 35.84 2.07
CA GLY A 174 9.52 36.62 2.69
C GLY A 174 10.02 37.73 1.77
N SER A 175 11.09 38.42 2.21
CA SER A 175 11.62 39.59 1.52
C SER A 175 12.62 39.29 0.40
N TYR A 176 13.06 38.04 0.24
CA TYR A 176 14.09 37.70 -0.75
C TYR A 176 13.48 37.51 -2.15
N ARG A 177 14.15 38.08 -3.15
CA ARG A 177 13.91 37.70 -4.55
C ARG A 177 14.42 36.28 -4.78
N THR A 178 13.76 35.53 -5.66
CA THR A 178 14.11 34.14 -5.93
C THR A 178 14.64 33.96 -7.35
N ALA A 179 15.50 32.97 -7.54
CA ALA A 179 15.93 32.47 -8.84
C ALA A 179 15.55 31.00 -8.97
N THR A 180 15.14 30.61 -10.17
CA THR A 180 14.80 29.22 -10.52
C THR A 180 15.73 28.71 -11.61
N GLY A 181 16.08 27.42 -11.53
CA GLY A 181 16.81 26.74 -12.59
C GLY A 181 16.98 25.27 -12.29
N ASP A 182 17.40 24.52 -13.29
CA ASP A 182 17.51 23.07 -13.20
C ASP A 182 18.97 22.61 -13.15
N TYR A 183 19.19 21.40 -12.64
CA TYR A 183 20.41 20.64 -12.92
C TYR A 183 20.09 19.21 -13.32
N LYS A 184 20.98 18.63 -14.13
CA LYS A 184 20.99 17.23 -14.54
C LYS A 184 22.41 16.69 -14.36
N LEU A 185 22.54 15.58 -13.66
CA LEU A 185 23.79 14.87 -13.44
C LEU A 185 23.72 13.48 -14.12
N PRO A 186 24.84 12.76 -14.23
CA PRO A 186 24.81 11.36 -14.67
C PRO A 186 23.87 10.50 -13.81
N SER A 187 23.07 9.65 -14.45
CA SER A 187 22.17 8.71 -13.78
C SER A 187 22.94 7.67 -12.95
N VAL A 188 22.34 7.26 -11.84
CA VAL A 188 22.95 6.37 -10.83
C VAL A 188 22.29 5.00 -10.85
N ARG A 189 23.05 3.95 -10.53
CA ARG A 189 22.47 2.62 -10.28
C ARG A 189 22.22 2.50 -8.78
N LEU A 190 21.04 2.05 -8.40
CA LEU A 190 20.67 1.82 -7.01
C LEU A 190 20.53 0.31 -6.77
N PRO A 191 20.88 -0.20 -5.58
CA PRO A 191 20.63 -1.59 -5.23
C PRO A 191 19.16 -1.98 -5.43
N GLY A 192 18.92 -3.20 -5.91
CA GLY A 192 17.58 -3.72 -6.17
C GLY A 192 16.89 -3.21 -7.44
N LEU A 193 17.44 -2.20 -8.14
CA LEU A 193 16.86 -1.67 -9.37
C LEU A 193 17.68 -2.08 -10.61
N PRO A 194 17.09 -2.77 -11.60
CA PRO A 194 17.81 -3.20 -12.79
C PRO A 194 18.35 -2.01 -13.61
N GLU A 195 17.51 -0.99 -13.81
CA GLU A 195 17.76 0.20 -14.63
C GLU A 195 18.25 1.38 -13.79
N ARG A 196 19.01 2.27 -14.44
CA ARG A 196 19.54 3.48 -13.78
C ARG A 196 18.44 4.50 -13.49
N VAL A 197 18.59 5.18 -12.37
CA VAL A 197 17.70 6.25 -11.89
C VAL A 197 18.30 7.62 -12.24
N GLU A 198 17.45 8.53 -12.69
CA GLU A 198 17.85 9.89 -13.05
C GLU A 198 18.31 10.71 -11.83
N MET A 199 19.36 11.52 -12.02
CA MET A 199 19.81 12.53 -11.05
C MET A 199 19.46 13.92 -11.58
N ARG A 200 18.20 14.33 -11.40
CA ARG A 200 17.65 15.59 -11.94
C ARG A 200 16.88 16.34 -10.86
N ALA A 201 16.96 17.67 -10.88
CA ALA A 201 16.18 18.49 -9.96
C ALA A 201 15.90 19.89 -10.51
N VAL A 202 14.85 20.52 -9.98
CA VAL A 202 14.61 21.97 -10.07
C VAL A 202 14.97 22.64 -8.75
N VAL A 203 15.71 23.73 -8.83
CA VAL A 203 16.16 24.52 -7.69
C VAL A 203 15.44 25.86 -7.71
N VAL A 204 14.92 26.28 -6.55
CA VAL A 204 14.47 27.66 -6.31
C VAL A 204 15.19 28.17 -5.08
N ALA A 205 15.95 29.24 -5.23
CA ALA A 205 16.80 29.74 -4.15
C ALA A 205 16.68 31.26 -4.00
N PRO A 206 16.89 31.80 -2.78
CA PRO A 206 17.00 33.23 -2.60
C PRO A 206 18.23 33.77 -3.34
N THR A 207 18.06 34.92 -3.96
CA THR A 207 19.13 35.73 -4.56
C THR A 207 19.52 36.85 -3.60
N ASN A 208 20.80 37.19 -3.58
CA ASN A 208 21.36 38.25 -2.72
C ASN A 208 21.04 38.06 -1.21
N ALA A 209 20.82 36.81 -0.77
CA ALA A 209 20.67 36.52 0.65
C ALA A 209 22.05 36.34 1.30
N PRO A 210 22.35 37.07 2.38
CA PRO A 210 23.64 36.96 3.06
C PRO A 210 23.76 35.62 3.82
N GLY A 211 24.99 35.12 3.88
CA GLY A 211 25.37 33.93 4.64
C GLY A 211 24.84 32.61 4.08
N HIS A 212 25.11 31.53 4.82
CA HIS A 212 24.63 30.20 4.47
C HIS A 212 23.15 30.04 4.84
N ARG A 213 22.37 29.49 3.92
CA ARG A 213 20.91 29.40 4.00
C ARG A 213 20.48 27.94 4.18
N PRO A 214 19.50 27.62 5.05
CA PRO A 214 19.03 26.25 5.20
C PRO A 214 18.56 25.64 3.88
N LEU A 215 18.73 24.32 3.73
CA LEU A 215 18.31 23.58 2.54
C LEU A 215 16.98 22.86 2.79
N ALA A 216 16.03 22.98 1.87
CA ALA A 216 14.82 22.17 1.83
C ALA A 216 14.82 21.29 0.57
N LEU A 217 14.84 19.97 0.73
CA LEU A 217 14.80 19.02 -0.37
C LEU A 217 13.41 18.39 -0.48
N PHE A 218 12.82 18.41 -1.67
CA PHE A 218 11.53 17.83 -2.00
C PHE A 218 11.71 16.54 -2.82
N LEU A 219 10.91 15.52 -2.51
CA LEU A 219 10.84 14.26 -3.25
C LEU A 219 9.37 13.93 -3.55
N HIS A 220 9.03 13.80 -4.83
CA HIS A 220 7.68 13.38 -5.23
C HIS A 220 7.44 11.88 -4.97
N GLY A 221 6.17 11.51 -4.89
CA GLY A 221 5.71 10.12 -4.68
C GLY A 221 5.59 9.30 -5.96
N ARG A 222 4.92 8.15 -5.85
CA ARG A 222 4.67 7.29 -7.01
C ARG A 222 3.56 7.87 -7.84
N HIS A 223 3.81 7.91 -9.13
CA HIS A 223 2.82 8.23 -10.15
C HIS A 223 3.33 7.66 -11.47
N ALA A 224 2.55 7.78 -12.55
CA ALA A 224 3.02 7.42 -13.88
C ALA A 224 4.39 8.09 -14.18
N THR A 225 5.23 7.38 -14.91
CA THR A 225 6.62 7.78 -15.18
C THR A 225 6.75 8.49 -16.51
N CYS A 226 5.97 8.07 -17.50
CA CYS A 226 6.12 8.47 -18.90
C CYS A 226 4.78 8.86 -19.52
N TYR A 227 4.83 9.81 -20.46
CA TYR A 227 3.68 10.26 -21.24
C TYR A 227 4.07 10.64 -22.67
N GLY A 228 3.12 10.56 -23.61
CA GLY A 228 3.33 10.86 -25.04
C GLY A 228 2.59 9.86 -25.95
N HIS A 229 2.62 10.09 -27.27
CA HIS A 229 2.03 9.22 -28.32
C HIS A 229 0.51 9.03 -28.37
N GLY A 230 -0.30 9.94 -27.81
CA GLY A 230 -1.77 9.78 -27.85
C GLY A 230 -2.27 8.56 -27.05
N HIS A 231 -1.42 8.03 -26.17
CA HIS A 231 -1.70 6.95 -25.24
C HIS A 231 -1.79 7.46 -23.79
N ASP A 232 -2.40 6.66 -22.93
CA ASP A 232 -2.51 6.93 -21.49
C ASP A 232 -1.12 6.94 -20.83
N PRO A 233 -0.92 7.69 -19.73
CA PRO A 233 0.31 7.65 -18.94
C PRO A 233 0.67 6.22 -18.53
N SER A 234 1.96 5.87 -18.63
CA SER A 234 2.47 4.54 -18.27
C SER A 234 3.47 4.59 -17.12
N GLY A 235 3.64 3.44 -16.44
CA GLY A 235 4.63 3.24 -15.39
C GLY A 235 5.99 2.71 -15.88
N GLU A 236 6.21 2.65 -17.19
CA GLU A 236 7.43 2.05 -17.76
C GLU A 236 8.68 2.89 -17.50
N TRP A 237 9.84 2.22 -17.35
CA TRP A 237 11.13 2.91 -17.22
C TRP A 237 12.28 2.08 -17.80
N PRO A 238 13.22 2.68 -18.57
CA PRO A 238 13.21 4.05 -19.09
C PRO A 238 12.02 4.33 -20.01
N CYS A 239 11.70 5.61 -20.22
CA CYS A 239 10.59 5.96 -21.10
C CYS A 239 10.79 5.42 -22.53
N PRO A 240 9.79 4.73 -23.11
CA PRO A 240 9.84 4.23 -24.48
C PRO A 240 10.13 5.32 -25.50
N ALA A 241 10.69 4.93 -26.64
CA ALA A 241 11.00 5.83 -27.74
C ALA A 241 9.79 6.70 -28.12
N GLY A 242 9.99 8.03 -28.15
CA GLY A 242 8.98 9.04 -28.46
C GLY A 242 7.99 9.39 -27.34
N SER A 243 8.08 8.72 -26.18
CA SER A 243 7.52 9.21 -24.92
C SER A 243 8.56 10.03 -24.15
N ARG A 244 8.13 10.77 -23.12
CA ARG A 244 9.00 11.57 -22.26
C ARG A 244 8.65 11.41 -20.78
N PRO A 245 9.61 11.62 -19.86
CA PRO A 245 9.33 11.53 -18.43
C PRO A 245 8.35 12.61 -17.97
N ILE A 246 7.38 12.23 -17.13
CA ILE A 246 6.47 13.17 -16.46
C ILE A 246 7.28 14.03 -15.49
N PRO A 247 7.17 15.38 -15.54
CA PRO A 247 8.03 16.27 -14.75
C PRO A 247 7.56 16.43 -13.29
N SER A 248 7.16 15.36 -12.60
CA SER A 248 6.53 15.40 -11.27
C SER A 248 7.31 16.19 -10.21
N TYR A 249 8.64 16.22 -10.28
CA TYR A 249 9.50 17.04 -9.42
C TYR A 249 9.25 18.57 -9.55
N ARG A 250 8.63 19.06 -10.63
CA ARG A 250 8.27 20.48 -10.79
C ARG A 250 6.97 20.87 -10.09
N GLY A 251 6.21 19.89 -9.60
CA GLY A 251 4.92 20.10 -8.96
C GLY A 251 4.91 21.01 -7.73
N TYR A 252 6.06 21.14 -7.06
CA TYR A 252 6.22 21.90 -5.81
C TYR A 252 6.77 23.31 -6.01
N LEU A 253 6.79 23.83 -7.26
CA LEU A 253 7.38 25.14 -7.54
C LEU A 253 6.76 26.28 -6.73
N ALA A 254 5.47 26.21 -6.37
CA ALA A 254 4.83 27.19 -5.51
C ALA A 254 5.37 27.15 -4.07
N ASP A 255 5.49 25.95 -3.48
CA ASP A 255 6.07 25.73 -2.15
C ASP A 255 7.52 26.18 -2.11
N GLN A 256 8.29 25.80 -3.14
CA GLN A 256 9.69 26.17 -3.30
C GLN A 256 9.86 27.68 -3.38
N LYS A 257 9.00 28.40 -4.13
CA LYS A 257 9.03 29.87 -4.21
C LYS A 257 8.71 30.53 -2.87
N LEU A 258 7.72 30.01 -2.14
CA LEU A 258 7.39 30.52 -0.81
C LEU A 258 8.59 30.39 0.13
N LEU A 259 9.14 29.18 0.29
CA LEU A 259 10.30 28.95 1.14
C LEU A 259 11.53 29.73 0.67
N ALA A 260 11.80 29.79 -0.65
CA ALA A 260 12.93 30.56 -1.17
C ALA A 260 12.80 32.05 -0.88
N SER A 261 11.59 32.63 -0.97
CA SER A 261 11.36 34.03 -0.59
C SER A 261 11.59 34.29 0.91
N GLN A 262 11.38 33.27 1.75
CA GLN A 262 11.69 33.26 3.19
C GLN A 262 13.17 32.95 3.47
N GLY A 263 13.95 32.68 2.42
CA GLY A 263 15.39 32.51 2.45
C GLY A 263 15.86 31.07 2.70
N TYR A 264 15.10 30.07 2.27
CA TYR A 264 15.56 28.67 2.19
C TYR A 264 16.09 28.39 0.78
N VAL A 265 17.21 27.68 0.65
CA VAL A 265 17.58 27.09 -0.65
C VAL A 265 16.69 25.86 -0.83
N THR A 266 15.94 25.78 -1.93
CA THR A 266 15.05 24.64 -2.16
C THR A 266 15.47 23.86 -3.39
N VAL A 267 15.32 22.53 -3.33
CA VAL A 267 15.62 21.62 -4.42
C VAL A 267 14.56 20.53 -4.46
N SER A 268 13.94 20.31 -5.61
CA SER A 268 12.96 19.24 -5.81
C SER A 268 13.49 18.25 -6.83
N ILE A 269 13.65 16.99 -6.43
CA ILE A 269 14.35 15.94 -7.20
C ILE A 269 13.37 15.00 -7.90
N ALA A 270 13.75 14.52 -9.08
CA ALA A 270 13.00 13.52 -9.84
C ALA A 270 13.30 12.10 -9.35
N ALA A 271 12.29 11.23 -9.39
CA ALA A 271 12.35 9.84 -8.94
C ALA A 271 11.48 8.90 -9.79
N ASN A 272 11.23 9.23 -11.07
CA ASN A 272 10.46 8.38 -11.98
C ASN A 272 11.18 7.06 -12.23
N GLY A 273 12.51 7.06 -12.26
CA GLY A 273 13.28 5.83 -12.36
C GLY A 273 13.13 4.91 -11.17
N VAL A 274 12.77 5.42 -9.98
CA VAL A 274 12.35 4.54 -8.87
C VAL A 274 10.90 4.09 -9.10
N ASN A 275 9.98 5.00 -9.43
CA ASN A 275 8.56 4.67 -9.65
C ASN A 275 8.36 3.52 -10.65
N GLY A 276 9.10 3.52 -11.76
CA GLY A 276 8.94 2.52 -12.81
C GLY A 276 9.57 1.16 -12.51
N GLN A 277 10.16 0.99 -11.33
CA GLN A 277 10.86 -0.22 -10.91
C GLN A 277 10.51 -0.65 -9.48
N ASP A 278 9.77 0.17 -8.71
CA ASP A 278 9.53 -0.04 -7.29
C ASP A 278 8.61 -1.21 -6.96
N TYR A 279 7.92 -1.77 -7.96
CA TYR A 279 7.15 -3.01 -7.86
C TYR A 279 8.03 -4.23 -7.54
N ALA A 280 9.32 -4.18 -7.86
CA ALA A 280 10.27 -5.25 -7.60
C ALA A 280 10.90 -5.19 -6.20
N ALA A 281 10.71 -4.08 -5.48
CA ALA A 281 11.32 -3.86 -4.16
C ALA A 281 10.34 -4.22 -3.03
N GLU A 282 10.79 -4.99 -2.04
CA GLU A 282 9.95 -5.42 -0.91
C GLU A 282 9.37 -4.27 -0.08
N ASP A 283 10.07 -3.13 -0.07
CA ASP A 283 9.71 -1.91 0.67
C ASP A 283 9.06 -0.84 -0.21
N GLY A 284 8.62 -1.19 -1.42
CA GLY A 284 8.00 -0.25 -2.36
C GLY A 284 8.93 0.88 -2.82
N GLY A 285 10.25 0.67 -2.74
CA GLY A 285 11.28 1.60 -3.19
C GLY A 285 11.74 2.61 -2.14
N ALA A 286 11.38 2.45 -0.86
CA ALA A 286 11.77 3.37 0.21
C ALA A 286 13.30 3.50 0.37
N GLN A 287 14.04 2.38 0.37
CA GLN A 287 15.51 2.37 0.44
C GLN A 287 16.16 3.00 -0.80
N ALA A 288 15.60 2.77 -2.00
CA ALA A 288 16.07 3.40 -3.23
C ALA A 288 15.87 4.92 -3.19
N ARG A 289 14.70 5.39 -2.73
CA ARG A 289 14.42 6.82 -2.54
C ARG A 289 15.34 7.46 -1.50
N SER A 290 15.60 6.78 -0.39
CA SER A 290 16.57 7.23 0.61
C SER A 290 17.97 7.41 0.00
N SER A 291 18.44 6.39 -0.71
CA SER A 291 19.73 6.40 -1.40
C SER A 291 19.83 7.56 -2.38
N LEU A 292 18.77 7.81 -3.16
CA LEU A 292 18.69 8.93 -4.11
C LEU A 292 18.77 10.28 -3.39
N VAL A 293 17.97 10.49 -2.33
CA VAL A 293 17.98 11.72 -1.53
C VAL A 293 19.38 11.98 -0.96
N ARG A 294 20.00 10.99 -0.33
CA ARG A 294 21.33 11.12 0.30
C ARG A 294 22.43 11.34 -0.75
N GLN A 295 22.33 10.79 -1.95
CA GLN A 295 23.22 11.13 -3.06
C GLN A 295 23.09 12.58 -3.51
N HIS A 296 21.86 13.12 -3.60
CA HIS A 296 21.65 14.55 -3.87
C HIS A 296 22.22 15.43 -2.75
N LEU A 297 21.98 15.10 -1.47
CA LEU A 297 22.58 15.82 -0.33
C LEU A 297 24.11 15.79 -0.36
N ALA A 298 24.71 14.67 -0.75
CA ALA A 298 26.16 14.55 -0.90
C ALA A 298 26.70 15.47 -2.01
N ARG A 299 25.96 15.65 -3.12
CA ARG A 299 26.30 16.63 -4.17
C ARG A 299 26.22 18.05 -3.64
N TRP A 300 25.16 18.40 -2.91
CA TRP A 300 25.04 19.71 -2.26
C TRP A 300 26.15 19.98 -1.25
N ALA A 301 26.51 19.00 -0.42
CA ALA A 301 27.65 19.13 0.49
C ALA A 301 28.98 19.28 -0.27
N GLY A 302 29.12 18.66 -1.44
CA GLY A 302 30.26 18.86 -2.34
C GLY A 302 30.30 20.28 -2.93
N TRP A 303 29.16 20.78 -3.41
CA TRP A 303 29.02 22.11 -4.01
C TRP A 303 29.17 23.24 -2.99
N SER A 304 28.69 23.07 -1.76
CA SER A 304 28.91 24.05 -0.68
C SER A 304 30.39 24.15 -0.30
N ALA A 305 31.14 23.05 -0.38
CA ALA A 305 32.59 23.05 -0.14
C ALA A 305 33.41 23.57 -1.34
N HIS A 306 32.95 23.29 -2.56
CA HIS A 306 33.63 23.68 -3.80
C HIS A 306 32.66 24.34 -4.79
N PRO A 307 32.27 25.62 -4.58
CA PRO A 307 31.23 26.28 -5.37
C PRO A 307 31.50 26.32 -6.87
N ALA A 308 32.77 26.37 -7.29
CA ALA A 308 33.15 26.39 -8.70
C ALA A 308 32.70 25.13 -9.47
N SER A 309 32.57 23.97 -8.81
CA SER A 309 32.14 22.71 -9.43
C SER A 309 30.62 22.55 -9.48
N ALA A 310 29.86 23.52 -8.94
CA ALA A 310 28.42 23.43 -8.85
C ALA A 310 27.73 23.80 -10.18
N PRO A 311 26.55 23.25 -10.50
CA PRO A 311 25.76 23.67 -11.66
C PRO A 311 25.43 25.18 -11.65
N PRO A 312 25.15 25.81 -12.81
CA PRO A 312 24.93 27.26 -12.89
C PRO A 312 23.89 27.82 -11.93
N ILE A 313 22.76 27.12 -11.73
CA ILE A 313 21.73 27.56 -10.78
C ILE A 313 22.23 27.54 -9.33
N VAL A 314 23.03 26.55 -8.96
CA VAL A 314 23.59 26.42 -7.60
C VAL A 314 24.64 27.50 -7.35
N ARG A 315 25.45 27.86 -8.35
CA ARG A 315 26.43 28.96 -8.24
C ARG A 315 25.78 30.34 -8.06
N ARG A 316 24.56 30.53 -8.58
CA ARG A 316 23.80 31.77 -8.45
C ARG A 316 22.96 31.83 -7.17
N ALA A 317 22.77 30.69 -6.49
CA ALA A 317 22.05 30.61 -5.24
C ALA A 317 22.93 31.10 -4.08
N ALA A 318 22.30 31.56 -2.99
CA ALA A 318 23.00 31.68 -1.73
C ALA A 318 23.57 30.31 -1.30
N PRO A 319 24.76 30.25 -0.66
CA PRO A 319 25.35 28.99 -0.22
C PRO A 319 24.39 28.19 0.68
N ALA A 320 24.28 26.88 0.44
CA ALA A 320 23.42 26.01 1.24
C ALA A 320 24.12 25.60 2.55
N ASP A 321 23.37 25.64 3.64
CA ASP A 321 23.74 25.16 4.98
C ASP A 321 23.22 23.74 5.20
N LEU A 322 24.12 22.77 5.08
CA LEU A 322 23.77 21.35 5.22
C LEU A 322 23.64 20.92 6.68
N SER A 323 23.96 21.75 7.67
CA SER A 323 23.63 21.44 9.08
C SER A 323 22.15 21.72 9.42
N ARG A 324 21.41 22.32 8.49
CA ARG A 324 20.01 22.72 8.62
C ARG A 324 19.21 22.26 7.41
N VAL A 325 18.98 20.95 7.32
CA VAL A 325 18.21 20.33 6.21
C VAL A 325 16.78 20.02 6.64
N LEU A 326 15.81 20.44 5.83
CA LEU A 326 14.44 19.94 5.83
C LEU A 326 14.28 18.96 4.67
N LEU A 327 13.64 17.82 4.91
CA LEU A 327 13.17 16.96 3.83
C LEU A 327 11.64 17.04 3.72
N VAL A 328 11.13 17.16 2.50
CA VAL A 328 9.71 17.17 2.19
C VAL A 328 9.44 16.03 1.21
N GLY A 329 8.50 15.15 1.53
CA GLY A 329 8.18 14.00 0.69
C GLY A 329 6.68 13.82 0.56
N HIS A 330 6.22 13.39 -0.62
CA HIS A 330 4.80 13.11 -0.92
C HIS A 330 4.60 11.62 -1.18
N SER A 331 3.54 11.00 -0.66
CA SER A 331 3.23 9.57 -0.90
C SER A 331 4.39 8.65 -0.51
N ARG A 332 4.80 7.69 -1.35
CA ARG A 332 6.06 6.92 -1.23
C ARG A 332 7.32 7.79 -1.13
N GLY A 333 7.28 9.02 -1.64
CA GLY A 333 8.33 10.02 -1.44
C GLY A 333 8.42 10.47 0.01
N GLY A 334 7.29 10.51 0.74
CA GLY A 334 7.24 10.71 2.18
C GLY A 334 7.96 9.61 2.94
N GLU A 335 7.67 8.35 2.62
CA GLU A 335 8.39 7.21 3.19
C GLU A 335 9.88 7.23 2.85
N GLY A 336 10.22 7.59 1.61
CA GLY A 336 11.60 7.74 1.15
C GLY A 336 12.39 8.81 1.92
N VAL A 337 11.81 9.99 2.21
CA VAL A 337 12.50 11.02 3.00
C VAL A 337 12.57 10.68 4.49
N ASN A 338 11.57 10.00 5.04
CA ASN A 338 11.65 9.44 6.39
C ASN A 338 12.80 8.40 6.47
N ARG A 339 12.89 7.51 5.49
CA ARG A 339 13.99 6.56 5.38
C ARG A 339 15.35 7.26 5.24
N ALA A 340 15.44 8.32 4.45
CA ALA A 340 16.67 9.12 4.33
C ALA A 340 17.08 9.75 5.67
N ALA A 341 16.11 10.21 6.46
CA ALA A 341 16.33 10.74 7.80
C ALA A 341 16.86 9.66 8.76
N MET A 342 16.22 8.49 8.79
CA MET A 342 16.67 7.33 9.56
C MET A 342 18.08 6.88 9.13
N ASP A 343 18.30 6.64 7.83
CA ASP A 343 19.57 6.15 7.28
C ASP A 343 20.73 7.16 7.44
N SER A 344 20.43 8.44 7.69
CA SER A 344 21.45 9.45 8.00
C SER A 344 21.91 9.40 9.46
N LEU A 345 21.08 8.86 10.36
CA LEU A 345 21.40 8.66 11.78
C LEU A 345 21.86 7.23 12.09
N TYR A 346 21.19 6.25 11.49
CA TYR A 346 21.31 4.82 11.73
C TYR A 346 21.57 4.13 10.39
N GLY A 347 22.82 4.20 9.91
CA GLY A 347 23.22 3.82 8.56
C GLY A 347 22.66 2.47 8.07
N ALA A 348 22.32 2.40 6.78
CA ALA A 348 21.77 1.19 6.17
C ALA A 348 22.83 0.11 5.89
N PRO A 349 22.43 -1.16 5.76
CA PRO A 349 23.31 -2.22 5.30
C PRO A 349 23.97 -1.85 3.95
N ALA A 350 25.29 -1.97 3.87
CA ALA A 350 26.05 -1.57 2.67
C ALA A 350 25.61 -2.28 1.37
N ASP A 351 25.06 -3.49 1.47
CA ASP A 351 24.52 -4.28 0.37
C ASP A 351 23.16 -3.78 -0.14
N GLN A 352 22.42 -3.02 0.69
CA GLN A 352 21.11 -2.45 0.37
C GLN A 352 21.18 -0.94 0.08
N ASP A 353 22.28 -0.30 0.47
CA ASP A 353 22.42 1.15 0.44
C ASP A 353 23.08 1.64 -0.85
N GLY A 354 22.43 2.56 -1.58
CA GLY A 354 23.02 3.19 -2.76
C GLY A 354 23.95 4.38 -2.46
N TYR A 355 24.12 4.76 -1.19
CA TYR A 355 25.05 5.80 -0.78
C TYR A 355 26.01 5.33 0.31
N HIS A 356 27.31 5.35 0.01
CA HIS A 356 28.37 4.86 0.91
C HIS A 356 29.29 5.97 1.44
N GLY A 357 29.00 7.23 1.13
CA GLY A 357 29.84 8.35 1.57
C GLY A 357 29.58 8.76 3.03
N PRO A 358 30.43 9.61 3.61
CA PRO A 358 30.19 10.14 4.95
C PRO A 358 28.96 11.05 4.96
N VAL A 359 28.12 10.96 5.99
CA VAL A 359 27.00 11.88 6.20
C VAL A 359 27.56 13.27 6.57
N ARG A 360 27.44 14.23 5.66
CA ARG A 360 27.93 15.63 5.81
C ARG A 360 26.79 16.62 5.91
N TRP A 361 25.67 16.18 6.47
CA TRP A 361 24.45 16.96 6.65
C TRP A 361 23.77 16.59 7.95
N HIS A 362 22.85 17.42 8.39
CA HIS A 362 22.00 17.15 9.54
C HIS A 362 20.55 17.49 9.20
N ILE A 363 19.73 16.45 9.15
CA ILE A 363 18.30 16.55 8.88
C ILE A 363 17.62 16.98 10.18
N ARG A 364 17.10 18.21 10.19
CA ARG A 364 16.47 18.84 11.35
C ARG A 364 14.98 18.54 11.47
N GLY A 365 14.36 18.11 10.37
CA GLY A 365 12.98 17.66 10.37
C GLY A 365 12.52 17.18 9.00
N THR A 366 11.34 16.57 9.00
CA THR A 366 10.65 16.10 7.79
C THR A 366 9.25 16.69 7.68
N VAL A 367 8.77 16.86 6.45
CA VAL A 367 7.36 17.09 6.14
C VAL A 367 6.89 15.99 5.21
N LEU A 368 5.83 15.30 5.61
CA LEU A 368 5.34 14.10 4.93
C LEU A 368 3.92 14.38 4.45
N ILE A 369 3.72 14.50 3.14
CA ILE A 369 2.43 14.82 2.52
C ILE A 369 1.79 13.50 2.11
N GLY A 370 0.58 13.20 2.59
CA GLY A 370 -0.14 11.95 2.30
C GLY A 370 0.76 10.71 2.24
N PRO A 371 1.68 10.48 3.20
CA PRO A 371 2.77 9.54 2.98
C PRO A 371 2.33 8.08 3.13
N THR A 372 2.99 7.16 2.43
CA THR A 372 2.96 5.74 2.80
C THR A 372 3.81 5.47 4.03
N ILE A 373 3.61 4.33 4.67
CA ILE A 373 4.48 3.83 5.75
C ILE A 373 4.37 2.31 5.87
N PHE A 374 4.73 1.59 4.80
CA PHE A 374 4.42 0.16 4.69
C PHE A 374 5.01 -0.70 5.83
N GLY A 375 6.17 -0.28 6.37
CA GLY A 375 6.82 -0.93 7.52
C GLY A 375 6.49 -0.37 8.90
N GLN A 376 5.63 0.65 8.99
CA GLN A 376 5.30 1.38 10.24
C GLN A 376 6.55 1.78 11.07
N ASN A 377 7.60 2.24 10.39
CA ASN A 377 8.93 2.48 10.93
C ASN A 377 9.36 3.96 10.78
N PRO A 378 8.72 4.89 11.52
CA PRO A 378 9.09 6.30 11.50
C PRO A 378 10.50 6.52 12.07
N ALA A 379 11.17 7.60 11.68
CA ALA A 379 12.42 8.05 12.28
C ALA A 379 12.13 8.78 13.61
N PRO A 380 12.34 8.15 14.78
CA PRO A 380 11.81 8.65 16.06
C PRO A 380 12.60 9.85 16.62
N ASP A 381 13.81 10.10 16.12
CA ASP A 381 14.71 11.16 16.58
C ASP A 381 14.86 12.30 15.56
N VAL A 382 13.91 12.41 14.62
CA VAL A 382 13.83 13.51 13.66
C VAL A 382 12.42 14.08 13.70
N PRO A 383 12.22 15.36 14.11
CA PRO A 383 10.91 15.98 14.12
C PRO A 383 10.17 15.85 12.79
N SER A 384 8.87 15.59 12.82
CA SER A 384 8.06 15.44 11.62
C SER A 384 6.75 16.23 11.69
N ALA A 385 6.28 16.67 10.52
CA ALA A 385 4.92 17.14 10.31
C ALA A 385 4.28 16.39 9.15
N THR A 386 3.26 15.59 9.44
CA THR A 386 2.58 14.76 8.46
C THR A 386 1.25 15.40 8.07
N ILE A 387 1.10 15.79 6.80
CA ILE A 387 -0.16 16.27 6.24
C ILE A 387 -1.00 15.06 5.84
N LEU A 388 -2.20 14.95 6.43
CA LEU A 388 -3.19 13.91 6.13
C LEU A 388 -4.33 14.53 5.31
N PRO A 389 -4.43 14.25 3.99
CA PRO A 389 -5.51 14.81 3.17
C PRO A 389 -6.85 14.12 3.47
N GLY A 390 -7.85 14.84 3.98
CA GLY A 390 -9.10 14.20 4.46
C GLY A 390 -9.97 13.52 3.38
N CYS A 391 -9.67 13.76 2.11
CA CYS A 391 -10.29 13.14 0.92
C CYS A 391 -9.22 12.48 0.05
N ASP A 392 -8.15 11.96 0.65
CA ASP A 392 -7.13 11.16 -0.02
C ASP A 392 -7.78 9.92 -0.64
N GLY A 393 -7.78 9.83 -1.97
CA GLY A 393 -8.30 8.67 -2.69
C GLY A 393 -7.23 7.64 -3.03
N ASP A 394 -5.95 8.00 -2.87
CA ASP A 394 -4.84 7.11 -3.14
C ASP A 394 -4.43 6.37 -1.86
N VAL A 395 -3.94 7.08 -0.84
CA VAL A 395 -3.62 6.56 0.50
C VAL A 395 -4.81 6.80 1.44
N SER A 396 -5.95 6.19 1.09
CA SER A 396 -7.26 6.52 1.68
C SER A 396 -7.45 6.17 3.16
N ASP A 397 -6.65 5.24 3.69
CA ASP A 397 -6.64 4.90 5.12
C ASP A 397 -5.89 5.93 5.97
N LEU A 398 -5.21 6.89 5.33
CA LEU A 398 -4.37 7.92 5.94
C LEU A 398 -3.30 7.34 6.88
N GLN A 399 -2.70 6.19 6.50
CA GLN A 399 -1.65 5.51 7.27
C GLN A 399 -0.47 6.41 7.70
N GLY A 400 -0.30 7.58 7.08
CA GLY A 400 0.64 8.61 7.54
C GLY A 400 0.48 9.03 9.01
N GLU A 401 -0.67 8.81 9.64
CA GLU A 401 -0.86 8.96 11.09
C GLU A 401 0.16 8.15 11.91
N MET A 402 0.62 7.01 11.38
CA MET A 402 1.63 6.17 12.05
C MET A 402 3.01 6.85 12.17
N TYR A 403 3.29 7.93 11.42
CA TYR A 403 4.49 8.76 11.68
C TYR A 403 4.43 9.52 13.01
N VAL A 404 3.26 9.57 13.64
CA VAL A 404 3.05 10.09 14.99
C VAL A 404 2.96 8.91 15.96
N ASP A 405 2.00 8.02 15.75
CA ASP A 405 1.66 6.98 16.73
C ASP A 405 2.75 5.93 16.93
N ALA A 406 3.46 5.51 15.87
CA ALA A 406 4.51 4.49 15.95
C ALA A 406 5.83 5.04 16.51
N THR A 407 5.93 6.33 16.84
CA THR A 407 7.11 6.89 17.52
C THR A 407 7.03 6.74 19.04
N ARG A 408 5.84 6.45 19.59
CA ARG A 408 5.59 6.34 21.03
C ARG A 408 6.41 5.20 21.63
N GLY A 409 7.24 5.52 22.63
CA GLY A 409 8.03 4.51 23.35
C GLY A 409 9.23 3.93 22.60
N VAL A 410 9.42 4.29 21.32
CA VAL A 410 10.53 3.76 20.51
C VAL A 410 11.88 4.36 20.90
N SER A 411 11.93 5.67 21.17
CA SER A 411 13.14 6.41 21.57
C SER A 411 12.84 7.36 22.74
N ARG A 412 13.66 8.39 22.95
CA ARG A 412 13.58 9.36 24.06
C ARG A 412 12.34 10.26 24.03
N GLY A 413 11.59 10.30 22.91
CA GLY A 413 10.37 11.10 22.77
C GLY A 413 10.59 12.62 22.77
N ALA A 414 11.82 13.08 22.49
CA ALA A 414 12.14 14.51 22.44
C ALA A 414 11.61 15.18 21.17
N ALA A 415 11.72 14.50 20.02
CA ALA A 415 11.24 14.99 18.73
C ALA A 415 9.72 15.22 18.75
N LEU A 416 9.28 16.35 18.17
CA LEU A 416 7.86 16.60 17.96
C LEU A 416 7.44 15.92 16.65
N HIS A 417 6.46 15.04 16.74
CA HIS A 417 5.82 14.41 15.58
C HIS A 417 4.37 14.87 15.51
N SER A 418 4.04 15.58 14.44
CA SER A 418 2.76 16.25 14.23
C SER A 418 1.94 15.56 13.16
N ALA A 419 0.65 15.37 13.40
CA ALA A 419 -0.34 15.10 12.37
C ALA A 419 -1.10 16.38 12.04
N VAL A 420 -1.29 16.64 10.76
CA VAL A 420 -1.92 17.83 10.19
C VAL A 420 -3.06 17.38 9.28
N TYR A 421 -4.24 17.17 9.86
CA TYR A 421 -5.43 16.73 9.13
C TYR A 421 -6.02 17.90 8.33
N MET A 422 -6.02 17.78 7.00
CA MET A 422 -6.51 18.80 6.08
C MET A 422 -7.86 18.40 5.49
N VAL A 423 -8.93 18.88 6.11
CA VAL A 423 -10.32 18.53 5.74
C VAL A 423 -10.59 18.92 4.29
N GLY A 424 -11.01 17.95 3.46
CA GLY A 424 -11.41 18.19 2.08
C GLY A 424 -10.28 18.14 1.04
N ALA A 425 -9.01 18.02 1.45
CA ALA A 425 -7.87 17.86 0.53
C ALA A 425 -7.78 16.43 0.01
N ASN A 426 -7.42 16.22 -1.26
CA ASN A 426 -7.09 14.90 -1.81
C ASN A 426 -5.58 14.68 -1.83
N HIS A 427 -5.16 13.53 -2.33
CA HIS A 427 -3.76 13.19 -2.49
C HIS A 427 -3.08 14.07 -3.53
N ASN A 428 -3.66 14.16 -4.73
CA ASN A 428 -2.90 14.63 -5.89
C ASN A 428 -2.62 16.13 -5.88
N PHE A 429 -3.53 16.96 -5.35
CA PHE A 429 -3.50 18.39 -5.65
C PHE A 429 -2.37 19.15 -4.96
N PHE A 430 -1.65 18.53 -4.02
CA PHE A 430 -0.39 19.09 -3.50
C PHE A 430 0.73 19.14 -4.54
N ASN A 431 0.63 18.38 -5.64
CA ASN A 431 1.56 18.41 -6.75
C ASN A 431 0.86 18.96 -8.02
N ALA A 432 1.30 20.13 -8.50
CA ALA A 432 0.69 20.75 -9.68
C ALA A 432 0.81 19.89 -10.97
N GLU A 433 1.81 19.01 -11.06
CA GLU A 433 2.02 18.10 -12.19
C GLU A 433 1.17 16.82 -12.09
N TRP A 434 0.39 16.67 -11.02
CA TRP A 434 -0.65 15.63 -10.85
C TRP A 434 -2.05 16.24 -10.78
N THR A 435 -2.17 17.56 -11.02
CA THR A 435 -3.42 18.30 -10.88
C THR A 435 -4.05 18.56 -12.25
N PRO A 436 -5.31 18.14 -12.48
CA PRO A 436 -6.04 18.45 -13.71
C PRO A 436 -6.07 19.96 -14.00
N GLY A 437 -5.82 20.33 -15.26
CA GLY A 437 -5.78 21.73 -15.71
C GLY A 437 -4.51 22.50 -15.33
N GLN A 438 -3.56 21.89 -14.60
CA GLN A 438 -2.26 22.47 -14.28
C GLN A 438 -1.08 21.63 -14.81
N ALA A 439 -1.24 20.30 -14.81
CA ALA A 439 -0.20 19.35 -15.17
C ALA A 439 0.16 19.38 -16.67
N GLN A 440 1.43 19.06 -16.98
CA GLN A 440 1.89 18.89 -18.36
C GLN A 440 1.53 17.53 -18.96
N ALA A 441 1.39 16.51 -18.11
CA ALA A 441 0.92 15.18 -18.48
C ALA A 441 -0.57 15.03 -18.11
N PRO A 442 -1.29 14.04 -18.68
CA PRO A 442 -2.62 13.70 -18.19
C PRO A 442 -2.60 13.46 -16.69
N ALA A 443 -3.58 14.02 -15.99
CA ALA A 443 -3.68 14.03 -14.53
C ALA A 443 -5.14 13.84 -14.13
N GLU A 444 -5.36 13.31 -12.93
CA GLU A 444 -6.67 12.96 -12.42
C GLU A 444 -6.89 13.44 -10.98
N ASP A 445 -8.16 13.63 -10.62
CA ASP A 445 -8.57 13.70 -9.22
C ASP A 445 -8.61 12.27 -8.67
N ASP A 446 -7.77 11.98 -7.68
CA ASP A 446 -7.65 10.66 -7.06
C ASP A 446 -8.90 10.24 -6.28
N PHE A 447 -9.78 11.18 -5.90
CA PHE A 447 -11.00 10.82 -5.18
C PHE A 447 -12.08 10.30 -6.14
N TRP A 448 -12.42 9.01 -5.99
CA TRP A 448 -13.39 8.34 -6.85
C TRP A 448 -14.85 8.60 -6.43
N ASN A 449 -15.66 9.03 -7.41
CA ASN A 449 -17.05 9.41 -7.15
C ASN A 449 -18.04 8.25 -7.17
N GLY A 450 -17.72 7.10 -7.76
CA GLY A 450 -18.66 5.98 -7.94
C GLY A 450 -19.97 6.34 -8.63
N ASP A 451 -20.96 5.45 -8.51
CA ASP A 451 -22.31 5.67 -9.09
C ASP A 451 -23.05 6.80 -8.35
N GLU A 452 -22.85 6.90 -7.04
CA GLU A 452 -23.36 7.97 -6.19
C GLU A 452 -22.23 8.88 -5.70
N ARG A 453 -22.38 10.18 -5.98
CA ARG A 453 -21.49 11.23 -5.48
C ARG A 453 -21.35 11.17 -3.96
N ASP A 454 -20.11 11.18 -3.49
CA ASP A 454 -19.78 11.34 -2.10
C ASP A 454 -20.10 12.77 -1.63
N ARG A 455 -20.77 12.89 -0.50
CA ARG A 455 -21.28 14.19 -0.01
C ARG A 455 -20.22 15.07 0.65
N VAL A 456 -19.03 14.53 0.91
CA VAL A 456 -17.90 15.22 1.55
C VAL A 456 -16.78 15.49 0.56
N CYS A 457 -16.43 14.52 -0.29
CA CYS A 457 -15.19 14.52 -1.05
C CYS A 457 -15.37 14.62 -2.57
N SER A 458 -16.59 14.43 -3.10
CA SER A 458 -16.82 14.68 -4.53
C SER A 458 -16.52 16.13 -4.92
N PRO A 459 -15.93 16.38 -6.11
CA PRO A 459 -15.71 17.74 -6.63
C PRO A 459 -16.98 18.62 -6.55
N GLY A 460 -16.85 19.85 -6.04
CA GLY A 460 -17.97 20.79 -5.94
C GLY A 460 -18.86 20.64 -4.71
N THR A 461 -18.61 19.69 -3.80
CA THR A 461 -19.24 19.69 -2.48
C THR A 461 -18.67 20.82 -1.60
N ALA A 462 -19.38 21.18 -0.52
CA ALA A 462 -18.97 22.28 0.35
C ALA A 462 -17.68 22.00 1.14
N THR A 463 -17.36 20.74 1.41
CA THR A 463 -16.17 20.35 2.16
C THR A 463 -14.94 20.20 1.24
N ARG A 464 -15.16 19.84 -0.03
CA ARG A 464 -14.10 19.58 -0.99
C ARG A 464 -13.31 20.84 -1.35
N LEU A 465 -11.99 20.79 -1.17
CA LEU A 465 -11.09 21.91 -1.45
C LEU A 465 -10.70 21.95 -2.93
N THR A 466 -10.62 23.17 -3.49
CA THR A 466 -10.01 23.40 -4.81
C THR A 466 -8.50 23.13 -4.79
N ALA A 467 -7.90 22.78 -5.93
CA ALA A 467 -6.46 22.55 -6.03
C ALA A 467 -5.62 23.71 -5.46
N ARG A 468 -5.98 24.96 -5.79
CA ARG A 468 -5.28 26.14 -5.28
C ARG A 468 -5.36 26.27 -3.76
N GLN A 469 -6.50 25.94 -3.14
CA GLN A 469 -6.64 25.96 -1.69
C GLN A 469 -5.75 24.90 -1.03
N GLN A 470 -5.70 23.69 -1.59
CA GLN A 470 -4.86 22.60 -1.10
C GLN A 470 -3.37 22.96 -1.19
N GLN A 471 -2.92 23.48 -2.34
CA GLN A 471 -1.54 23.94 -2.55
C GLN A 471 -1.16 25.09 -1.61
N THR A 472 -2.05 26.06 -1.42
CA THR A 472 -1.80 27.20 -0.52
C THR A 472 -1.70 26.76 0.94
N ALA A 473 -2.59 25.87 1.38
CA ALA A 473 -2.55 25.32 2.72
C ALA A 473 -1.33 24.40 2.92
N GLY A 474 -1.01 23.54 1.95
CA GLY A 474 0.19 22.71 1.93
C GLY A 474 1.46 23.54 2.09
N ALA A 475 1.66 24.55 1.23
CA ALA A 475 2.77 25.49 1.32
C ALA A 475 2.88 26.16 2.70
N THR A 476 1.74 26.56 3.26
CA THR A 476 1.67 27.22 4.57
C THR A 476 2.15 26.29 5.70
N TYR A 477 1.73 25.02 5.72
CA TYR A 477 2.12 24.07 6.76
C TYR A 477 3.53 23.50 6.55
N ILE A 478 3.99 23.37 5.29
CA ILE A 478 5.41 23.12 4.99
C ILE A 478 6.28 24.26 5.54
N ALA A 479 5.90 25.51 5.32
CA ALA A 479 6.61 26.67 5.87
C ALA A 479 6.53 26.74 7.40
N ALA A 480 5.43 26.30 8.02
CA ALA A 480 5.33 26.18 9.48
C ALA A 480 6.37 25.19 10.03
N ALA A 481 6.48 24.01 9.41
CA ALA A 481 7.46 22.99 9.80
C ALA A 481 8.90 23.46 9.56
N ALA A 482 9.17 24.10 8.43
CA ALA A 482 10.49 24.70 8.14
C ALA A 482 10.89 25.70 9.24
N ARG A 483 9.98 26.60 9.62
CA ARG A 483 10.24 27.60 10.67
C ARG A 483 10.44 26.96 12.04
N LEU A 484 9.66 25.93 12.39
CA LEU A 484 9.77 25.26 13.69
C LEU A 484 11.06 24.43 13.79
N PHE A 485 11.26 23.50 12.86
CA PHE A 485 12.30 22.48 12.97
C PHE A 485 13.69 22.99 12.55
N VAL A 486 13.73 23.86 11.53
CA VAL A 486 14.99 24.30 10.92
C VAL A 486 15.42 25.66 11.45
N ALA A 487 14.49 26.61 11.55
CA ALA A 487 14.78 27.97 12.01
C ALA A 487 14.64 28.14 13.54
N GLY A 488 14.04 27.17 14.25
CA GLY A 488 13.85 27.22 15.71
C GLY A 488 12.81 28.24 16.19
N ASP A 489 11.87 28.64 15.33
CA ASP A 489 10.83 29.63 15.67
C ASP A 489 9.65 28.98 16.39
N ASP A 490 9.74 28.82 17.71
CA ASP A 490 8.68 28.15 18.50
C ASP A 490 7.31 28.87 18.44
N ARG A 491 7.25 30.12 17.98
CA ARG A 491 5.98 30.87 17.82
C ARG A 491 5.04 30.26 16.77
N VAL A 492 5.54 29.40 15.89
CA VAL A 492 4.69 28.64 14.95
C VAL A 492 4.27 27.26 15.49
N ARG A 493 4.86 26.78 16.59
CA ARG A 493 4.51 25.50 17.23
C ARG A 493 3.00 25.30 17.45
N PRO A 494 2.21 26.32 17.87
CA PRO A 494 0.77 26.15 18.06
C PRO A 494 0.00 25.72 16.79
N LEU A 495 0.57 25.91 15.60
CA LEU A 495 -0.01 25.44 14.34
C LEU A 495 0.16 23.93 14.16
N LEU A 496 1.18 23.32 14.77
CA LEU A 496 1.59 21.93 14.52
C LEU A 496 1.39 21.00 15.72
N ASP A 497 1.24 21.54 16.92
CA ASP A 497 1.30 20.73 18.13
C ASP A 497 -0.07 20.35 18.70
N GLY A 498 -1.20 20.68 18.07
CA GLY A 498 -2.53 20.45 18.65
C GLY A 498 -3.04 21.53 19.61
N SER A 499 -2.44 22.72 19.62
CA SER A 499 -2.96 23.88 20.38
C SER A 499 -4.28 24.46 19.85
N GLY A 500 -4.85 23.91 18.77
CA GLY A 500 -6.09 24.41 18.18
C GLY A 500 -5.95 25.79 17.54
N ARG A 501 -4.85 26.08 16.83
CA ARG A 501 -4.63 27.35 16.11
C ARG A 501 -4.64 27.15 14.61
N ARG A 502 -5.14 28.14 13.87
CA ARG A 502 -5.10 28.17 12.39
C ARG A 502 -4.09 29.16 11.86
N ALA A 503 -3.50 28.84 10.71
CA ALA A 503 -2.69 29.77 9.94
C ALA A 503 -3.61 30.64 9.04
N PRO A 504 -3.49 31.99 9.07
CA PRO A 504 -4.30 32.87 8.23
C PRO A 504 -4.17 32.59 6.73
N SER A 505 -2.95 32.37 6.24
CA SER A 505 -2.71 32.12 4.81
C SER A 505 -3.29 30.79 4.31
N ALA A 506 -3.56 29.83 5.19
CA ALA A 506 -4.27 28.60 4.82
C ALA A 506 -5.78 28.79 4.71
N GLY A 507 -6.33 29.91 5.18
CA GLY A 507 -7.77 30.19 5.13
C GLY A 507 -8.29 30.21 3.68
N PRO A 508 -9.46 29.62 3.39
CA PRO A 508 -10.50 29.18 4.33
C PRO A 508 -10.37 27.72 4.82
N VAL A 509 -9.26 27.02 4.56
CA VAL A 509 -9.11 25.59 4.85
C VAL A 509 -9.19 25.30 6.35
N ARG A 510 -10.00 24.29 6.72
CA ARG A 510 -10.02 23.75 8.08
C ARG A 510 -8.88 22.73 8.22
N VAL A 511 -7.93 23.06 9.07
CA VAL A 511 -6.83 22.18 9.43
C VAL A 511 -6.86 21.95 10.93
N LEU A 512 -6.83 20.68 11.33
CA LEU A 512 -6.68 20.27 12.72
C LEU A 512 -5.32 19.64 12.90
N THR A 513 -4.71 19.82 14.07
CA THR A 513 -3.44 19.20 14.39
C THR A 513 -3.49 18.51 15.73
N HIS A 514 -2.63 17.51 15.89
CA HIS A 514 -2.22 16.98 17.19
C HIS A 514 -0.77 16.53 17.08
N ALA A 515 -0.13 16.23 18.22
CA ALA A 515 1.25 15.76 18.19
C ALA A 515 1.61 14.85 19.37
N VAL A 516 2.67 14.07 19.19
CA VAL A 516 3.42 13.45 20.27
C VAL A 516 4.82 14.06 20.38
N GLY A 517 5.51 13.78 21.49
CA GLY A 517 6.78 14.42 21.83
C GLY A 517 6.66 15.94 22.02
N GLY A 518 7.78 16.67 21.90
CA GLY A 518 7.79 18.13 22.08
C GLY A 518 7.39 18.57 23.50
N ARG A 519 8.07 18.04 24.52
CA ARG A 519 7.77 18.22 25.97
C ARG A 519 6.42 17.64 26.42
N ARG A 520 6.07 16.48 25.88
CA ARG A 520 5.00 15.62 26.39
C ARG A 520 5.57 14.51 27.27
N THR A 521 4.89 14.23 28.38
CA THR A 521 5.20 13.13 29.29
C THR A 521 4.06 12.12 29.24
N PRO A 522 4.32 10.83 29.00
CA PRO A 522 3.28 9.81 29.00
C PRO A 522 2.39 9.89 30.25
N ALA A 523 1.07 9.93 30.07
CA ALA A 523 0.11 9.76 31.14
C ALA A 523 -0.59 8.41 30.97
N PHE A 524 -1.87 8.38 30.58
CA PHE A 524 -2.61 7.14 30.36
C PHE A 524 -2.53 6.75 28.89
N LEU A 525 -1.69 5.75 28.60
CA LEU A 525 -1.53 5.14 27.29
C LEU A 525 -2.25 3.78 27.28
N PRO A 526 -3.30 3.57 26.46
CA PRO A 526 -4.01 2.29 26.43
C PRO A 526 -3.16 1.12 25.93
N ASP A 527 -2.10 1.38 25.17
CA ASP A 527 -1.06 0.41 24.79
C ASP A 527 -0.29 -0.15 25.99
N GLY A 528 -0.33 0.53 27.14
CA GLY A 528 0.33 0.13 28.38
C GLY A 528 -0.48 -0.87 29.21
N GLN A 529 -0.05 -1.08 30.46
CA GLN A 529 -0.80 -1.88 31.43
C GLN A 529 -1.87 -1.02 32.11
N VAL A 530 -3.08 -1.03 31.56
CA VAL A 530 -4.24 -0.29 32.09
C VAL A 530 -5.44 -1.21 32.30
N SER A 531 -6.30 -0.87 33.26
CA SER A 531 -7.66 -1.42 33.37
C SER A 531 -8.69 -0.33 33.09
N VAL A 532 -9.85 -0.73 32.57
CA VAL A 532 -10.93 0.18 32.19
C VAL A 532 -12.21 -0.25 32.92
N ASP A 533 -12.86 0.70 33.59
CA ASP A 533 -14.19 0.56 34.20
C ASP A 533 -15.18 1.50 33.49
N GLY A 534 -16.43 1.06 33.32
CA GLY A 534 -17.47 1.80 32.58
C GLY A 534 -17.25 1.93 31.06
N GLY A 535 -16.16 1.37 30.52
CA GLY A 535 -15.82 1.35 29.09
C GLY A 535 -15.15 0.03 28.70
N ARG A 536 -14.52 -0.02 27.51
CA ARG A 536 -13.84 -1.23 27.02
C ARG A 536 -12.46 -0.91 26.46
N LEU A 537 -11.45 -1.65 26.89
CA LEU A 537 -10.17 -1.69 26.19
C LEU A 537 -10.34 -2.51 24.91
N CYS A 538 -10.00 -1.92 23.76
CA CYS A 538 -10.18 -2.53 22.44
C CYS A 538 -8.86 -2.52 21.67
N GLU A 539 -8.70 -3.45 20.74
CA GLU A 539 -7.54 -3.52 19.85
C GLU A 539 -7.79 -2.65 18.61
N GLU A 540 -6.78 -1.89 18.20
CA GLU A 540 -6.83 -1.03 17.02
C GLU A 540 -6.74 -1.85 15.73
N VAL A 541 -5.87 -2.87 15.71
CA VAL A 541 -5.65 -3.75 14.54
C VAL A 541 -5.80 -5.21 14.95
N THR A 542 -6.95 -5.79 14.61
CA THR A 542 -7.27 -7.19 14.88
C THR A 542 -8.31 -7.73 13.89
N GLU A 543 -8.25 -9.02 13.61
CA GLU A 543 -9.28 -9.75 12.88
C GLU A 543 -10.47 -10.13 13.79
N ALA A 544 -10.29 -10.08 15.11
CA ALA A 544 -11.33 -10.44 16.06
C ALA A 544 -12.33 -9.28 16.24
N VAL A 545 -13.49 -9.39 15.57
CA VAL A 545 -14.56 -8.39 15.58
C VAL A 545 -14.96 -7.94 16.99
N SER A 546 -15.01 -8.86 17.96
CA SER A 546 -15.38 -8.57 19.35
C SER A 546 -14.31 -7.76 20.10
N ALA A 547 -13.05 -7.86 19.70
CA ALA A 547 -11.92 -7.13 20.30
C ALA A 547 -11.70 -5.76 19.63
N ALA A 548 -12.03 -5.61 18.34
CA ALA A 548 -11.78 -4.41 17.55
C ALA A 548 -12.39 -3.12 18.14
N CYS A 549 -11.70 -2.00 17.97
CA CYS A 549 -12.21 -0.67 18.35
C CYS A 549 -13.34 -0.17 17.43
N LEU A 550 -13.20 -0.43 16.13
CA LEU A 550 -14.24 -0.29 15.11
C LEU A 550 -14.66 -1.70 14.68
N GLY A 551 -15.92 -2.09 14.94
CA GLY A 551 -16.42 -3.44 14.61
C GLY A 551 -16.79 -3.60 13.12
N SER A 552 -17.07 -4.85 12.69
CA SER A 552 -17.30 -5.30 11.30
C SER A 552 -18.64 -4.88 10.67
N GLY A 553 -19.12 -3.68 10.98
CA GLY A 553 -20.36 -3.13 10.44
C GLY A 553 -20.46 -1.62 10.61
N ARG A 554 -19.33 -0.97 10.92
CA ARG A 554 -19.23 0.48 10.91
C ARG A 554 -18.67 0.92 9.58
N SER A 555 -19.43 1.79 8.95
CA SER A 555 -19.01 2.71 7.92
C SER A 555 -17.79 3.56 8.35
N GLY A 556 -16.69 3.47 7.60
CA GLY A 556 -15.50 4.32 7.73
C GLY A 556 -14.35 3.73 8.57
N VAL A 557 -13.16 4.30 8.39
CA VAL A 557 -11.90 3.85 9.01
C VAL A 557 -11.27 4.93 9.90
N SER A 558 -10.31 4.55 10.73
CA SER A 558 -9.52 5.47 11.54
C SER A 558 -8.06 5.47 11.08
N PRO A 559 -7.43 6.64 10.86
CA PRO A 559 -6.00 6.73 10.57
C PRO A 559 -5.13 6.11 11.68
N HIS A 560 -5.57 6.20 12.95
CA HIS A 560 -4.88 5.58 14.08
C HIS A 560 -4.88 4.04 13.99
N PHE A 561 -5.90 3.47 13.34
CA PHE A 561 -6.12 2.02 13.25
C PHE A 561 -5.63 1.47 11.91
N ALA A 562 -4.72 2.19 11.23
CA ALA A 562 -4.13 1.77 9.97
C ALA A 562 -3.43 0.41 10.11
N THR A 563 -3.84 -0.52 9.26
CA THR A 563 -3.24 -1.86 9.15
C THR A 563 -1.92 -1.80 8.39
N TRP A 564 -1.14 -2.87 8.44
CA TRP A 564 0.07 -3.03 7.63
C TRP A 564 0.24 -4.50 7.29
N ALA A 565 1.45 -4.96 6.94
CA ALA A 565 1.64 -6.31 6.42
C ALA A 565 1.06 -7.43 7.32
N PRO A 566 1.21 -7.41 8.66
CA PRO A 566 0.49 -8.33 9.54
C PRO A 566 -0.99 -7.94 9.70
N SER A 567 -1.88 -8.93 9.63
CA SER A 567 -3.33 -8.72 9.78
C SER A 567 -3.78 -8.40 11.21
N GLN A 568 -2.91 -8.66 12.20
CA GLN A 568 -3.14 -8.34 13.61
C GLN A 568 -1.88 -7.75 14.23
N GLU A 569 -2.06 -6.73 15.07
CA GLU A 569 -0.96 -6.11 15.81
C GLU A 569 -1.30 -6.02 17.30
N PRO A 570 -0.87 -7.02 18.11
CA PRO A 570 -1.22 -7.03 19.53
C PRO A 570 -0.74 -5.78 20.27
N GLY A 571 -1.45 -5.34 21.30
CA GLY A 571 -0.93 -4.30 22.19
C GLY A 571 -1.02 -2.88 21.64
N ARG A 572 -1.53 -2.69 20.43
CA ARG A 572 -1.98 -1.39 19.92
C ARG A 572 -3.46 -1.24 20.22
N ARG A 573 -3.79 -0.39 21.19
CA ARG A 573 -5.07 -0.38 21.89
C ARG A 573 -5.60 1.04 22.05
N ALA A 574 -6.92 1.13 22.13
CA ALA A 574 -7.63 2.34 22.54
C ALA A 574 -8.67 2.01 23.61
N VAL A 575 -9.21 3.02 24.28
CA VAL A 575 -10.36 2.85 25.18
C VAL A 575 -11.63 3.28 24.45
N ALA A 576 -12.54 2.35 24.22
CA ALA A 576 -13.87 2.62 23.69
C ALA A 576 -14.85 3.02 24.79
N LEU A 577 -15.52 4.14 24.58
CA LEU A 577 -16.60 4.68 25.41
C LEU A 577 -17.92 4.53 24.65
N ARG A 578 -18.95 4.05 25.34
CA ARG A 578 -20.33 4.02 24.84
C ARG A 578 -21.27 4.33 26.00
N TRP A 579 -22.20 5.25 25.80
CA TRP A 579 -23.17 5.63 26.81
C TRP A 579 -24.57 5.80 26.22
N THR A 580 -25.59 5.53 27.04
CA THR A 580 -27.01 5.70 26.72
C THR A 580 -27.68 6.80 27.56
N SER A 581 -26.96 7.33 28.55
CA SER A 581 -27.34 8.45 29.41
C SER A 581 -26.09 9.27 29.76
N ALA A 582 -26.26 10.57 30.01
CA ALA A 582 -25.17 11.42 30.49
C ALA A 582 -24.74 11.05 31.91
N GLY A 583 -23.47 11.29 32.24
CA GLY A 583 -22.95 11.22 33.62
C GLY A 583 -22.27 9.92 34.03
N HIS A 584 -22.35 8.84 33.23
CA HIS A 584 -21.65 7.59 33.51
C HIS A 584 -20.15 7.73 33.21
N ALA A 585 -19.31 7.66 34.25
CA ALA A 585 -17.87 7.82 34.10
C ALA A 585 -17.22 6.58 33.47
N VAL A 586 -16.32 6.80 32.50
CA VAL A 586 -15.35 5.80 32.08
C VAL A 586 -14.04 6.09 32.81
N ARG A 587 -13.54 5.12 33.56
CA ARG A 587 -12.31 5.25 34.35
C ARG A 587 -11.21 4.38 33.75
N VAL A 588 -10.08 5.00 33.41
CA VAL A 588 -8.86 4.33 32.98
C VAL A 588 -7.87 4.35 34.14
N THR A 589 -7.49 3.18 34.64
CA THR A 589 -6.59 3.03 35.78
C THR A 589 -5.27 2.43 35.32
N SER A 590 -4.17 3.14 35.54
CA SER A 590 -2.84 2.61 35.19
C SER A 590 -2.39 1.61 36.25
N ALA A 591 -1.77 0.50 35.84
CA ALA A 591 -1.20 -0.48 36.78
C ALA A 591 -0.14 0.17 37.68
N ARG A 592 0.74 1.01 37.09
CA ARG A 592 1.72 1.83 37.81
C ARG A 592 1.31 3.31 37.78
N PRO A 593 1.35 4.04 38.91
CA PRO A 593 1.06 5.48 38.92
C PRO A 593 1.93 6.22 37.91
N VAL A 594 1.35 7.24 37.28
CA VAL A 594 2.01 8.06 36.26
C VAL A 594 2.37 9.43 36.83
N SER A 595 3.52 9.96 36.42
CA SER A 595 3.97 11.30 36.81
C SER A 595 3.73 12.27 35.66
N ILE A 596 2.89 13.26 35.89
CA ILE A 596 2.67 14.41 35.00
C ILE A 596 3.27 15.69 35.59
N ALA A 597 4.09 15.58 36.64
CA ALA A 597 4.77 16.70 37.26
C ALA A 597 5.58 17.54 36.26
N GLY A 598 5.54 18.86 36.42
CA GLY A 598 6.14 19.82 35.49
C GLY A 598 5.38 20.00 34.19
N SER A 599 4.18 19.41 34.04
CA SER A 599 3.25 19.70 32.94
C SER A 599 2.33 20.86 33.32
N ARG A 600 1.90 21.62 32.32
CA ARG A 600 0.91 22.70 32.46
C ARG A 600 -0.51 22.18 32.27
N ASP A 601 -0.71 21.37 31.25
CA ASP A 601 -2.01 20.85 30.83
C ASP A 601 -1.96 19.31 30.75
N LEU A 602 -3.12 18.68 30.92
CA LEU A 602 -3.34 17.31 30.46
C LEU A 602 -3.88 17.39 29.03
N ALA A 603 -3.15 16.81 28.08
CA ALA A 603 -3.57 16.64 26.70
C ALA A 603 -4.20 15.24 26.52
N LEU A 604 -5.32 15.16 25.82
CA LEU A 604 -5.97 13.90 25.44
C LEU A 604 -6.23 13.90 23.95
N ARG A 605 -6.02 12.78 23.26
CA ARG A 605 -6.52 12.56 21.89
C ARG A 605 -7.80 11.74 21.95
N LEU A 606 -8.91 12.41 21.63
CA LEU A 606 -10.25 11.82 21.66
C LEU A 606 -10.83 11.74 20.25
N ILE A 607 -11.32 10.57 19.88
CA ILE A 607 -12.12 10.35 18.67
C ILE A 607 -13.60 10.41 19.07
N VAL A 608 -14.39 11.14 18.29
CA VAL A 608 -15.86 11.01 18.28
C VAL A 608 -16.29 10.62 16.86
N PRO A 609 -17.41 9.90 16.68
CA PRO A 609 -17.85 9.48 15.36
C PRO A 609 -17.93 10.65 14.38
N PRO A 610 -17.61 10.46 13.09
CA PRO A 610 -17.77 11.48 12.06
C PRO A 610 -19.16 12.13 12.10
N ASN A 611 -19.22 13.42 11.78
CA ASN A 611 -20.45 14.22 11.76
C ASN A 611 -21.17 14.41 13.11
N THR A 612 -20.65 13.86 14.22
CA THR A 612 -21.15 14.15 15.58
C THR A 612 -21.04 15.64 15.88
N ARG A 613 -22.02 16.20 16.61
CA ARG A 613 -21.96 17.60 17.06
C ARG A 613 -21.99 17.68 18.58
N ASP A 614 -21.21 18.61 19.12
CA ASP A 614 -21.26 19.02 20.52
C ASP A 614 -21.12 17.86 21.51
N ALA A 615 -20.20 16.91 21.23
CA ALA A 615 -19.87 15.84 22.16
C ALA A 615 -19.09 16.43 23.35
N ARG A 616 -19.68 16.39 24.53
CA ARG A 616 -19.15 17.03 25.75
C ARG A 616 -18.66 16.00 26.76
N PHE A 617 -17.48 16.24 27.32
CA PHE A 617 -16.87 15.37 28.33
C PHE A 617 -16.32 16.19 29.49
N ASP A 618 -16.61 15.80 30.73
CA ASP A 618 -15.84 16.28 31.88
C ASP A 618 -14.66 15.33 32.11
N ILE A 619 -13.48 15.90 32.33
CA ILE A 619 -12.23 15.15 32.52
C ILE A 619 -11.78 15.28 33.96
N GLY A 620 -11.47 14.16 34.60
CA GLY A 620 -11.03 14.11 35.99
C GLY A 620 -9.77 13.25 36.20
N LEU A 621 -9.06 13.51 37.28
CA LEU A 621 -7.89 12.75 37.73
C LEU A 621 -8.04 12.33 39.18
N THR A 622 -7.48 11.18 39.52
CA THR A 622 -7.33 10.70 40.91
C THR A 622 -5.90 10.24 41.14
N ASP A 623 -5.30 10.59 42.27
CA ASP A 623 -3.97 10.12 42.68
C ASP A 623 -4.00 8.84 43.53
N THR A 624 -2.83 8.33 43.93
CA THR A 624 -2.73 7.13 44.79
C THR A 624 -3.22 7.32 46.22
N SER A 625 -3.35 8.57 46.70
CA SER A 625 -3.92 8.89 48.02
C SER A 625 -5.44 9.05 47.99
N GLY A 626 -6.06 8.98 46.81
CA GLY A 626 -7.51 9.11 46.63
C GLY A 626 -7.99 10.55 46.47
N HIS A 627 -7.09 11.55 46.40
CA HIS A 627 -7.51 12.91 46.03
C HIS A 627 -7.97 12.92 44.59
N ARG A 628 -9.13 13.54 44.36
CA ARG A 628 -9.82 13.57 43.06
C ARG A 628 -10.11 15.01 42.65
N ALA A 629 -9.94 15.29 41.37
CA ALA A 629 -10.28 16.60 40.81
C ALA A 629 -10.87 16.49 39.39
N THR A 630 -11.91 17.28 39.12
CA THR A 630 -12.37 17.55 37.76
C THR A 630 -11.55 18.70 37.19
N LEU A 631 -10.81 18.45 36.10
CA LEU A 631 -9.99 19.44 35.42
C LEU A 631 -10.83 20.46 34.64
N GLY A 632 -11.94 20.00 34.06
CA GLY A 632 -12.86 20.84 33.31
C GLY A 632 -13.67 20.06 32.27
N ARG A 633 -14.40 20.80 31.44
CA ARG A 633 -15.22 20.27 30.34
C ARG A 633 -14.58 20.57 29.00
N VAL A 634 -14.61 19.60 28.09
CA VAL A 634 -14.25 19.75 26.68
C VAL A 634 -15.46 19.48 25.79
N SER A 635 -15.49 20.11 24.61
CA SER A 635 -16.48 19.85 23.55
C SER A 635 -15.76 19.55 22.24
N LEU A 636 -16.29 18.56 21.50
CA LEU A 636 -15.72 18.04 20.26
C LEU A 636 -16.83 17.85 19.22
N ASP A 637 -16.57 18.30 18.00
CA ASP A 637 -17.35 17.93 16.82
C ASP A 637 -16.61 16.84 16.06
N GLY A 638 -17.32 15.86 15.51
CA GLY A 638 -16.76 14.87 14.60
C GLY A 638 -16.24 15.51 13.32
N LEU A 639 -15.27 14.86 12.67
CA LEU A 639 -14.85 15.27 11.34
C LEU A 639 -15.99 15.05 10.34
N PRO A 640 -16.12 15.88 9.29
CA PRO A 640 -16.92 15.53 8.13
C PRO A 640 -16.40 14.20 7.56
N GLY A 641 -17.29 13.24 7.35
CA GLY A 641 -16.88 11.94 6.84
C GLY A 641 -18.04 11.12 6.33
N THR A 642 -17.69 10.18 5.45
CA THR A 642 -18.53 9.11 4.93
C THR A 642 -17.80 7.79 5.12
N ASP A 643 -18.44 6.71 4.68
CA ASP A 643 -17.90 5.36 4.63
C ASP A 643 -16.63 5.26 3.77
N ARG A 644 -16.39 6.25 2.89
CA ARG A 644 -15.25 6.34 1.96
C ARG A 644 -14.13 7.25 2.48
N THR A 645 -14.13 7.55 3.78
CA THR A 645 -13.16 8.48 4.39
C THR A 645 -12.65 7.96 5.73
N ALA A 646 -11.35 8.16 5.97
CA ALA A 646 -10.72 7.89 7.26
C ALA A 646 -10.96 9.04 8.28
N SER A 647 -12.21 9.21 8.69
CA SER A 647 -12.64 10.38 9.50
C SER A 647 -12.81 10.09 11.00
N PHE A 648 -12.57 8.86 11.46
CA PHE A 648 -12.46 8.55 12.90
C PHE A 648 -11.09 8.97 13.43
N TRP A 649 -10.83 10.27 13.50
CA TRP A 649 -9.50 10.81 13.84
C TRP A 649 -9.47 11.47 15.21
N GLY A 650 -8.37 11.28 15.94
CA GLY A 650 -8.18 11.76 17.29
C GLY A 650 -7.95 13.26 17.31
N GLN A 651 -8.83 14.00 17.97
CA GLN A 651 -8.66 15.44 18.17
C GLN A 651 -8.03 15.69 19.53
N GLU A 652 -6.96 16.50 19.54
CA GLU A 652 -6.30 16.87 20.80
C GLU A 652 -7.13 17.92 21.55
N VAL A 653 -7.40 17.64 22.82
CA VAL A 653 -7.97 18.59 23.78
C VAL A 653 -7.02 18.76 24.95
N ARG A 654 -6.95 19.96 25.53
CA ARG A 654 -6.06 20.27 26.65
C ARG A 654 -6.84 20.88 27.81
N LEU A 655 -6.59 20.37 29.01
CA LEU A 655 -7.16 20.91 30.24
C LEU A 655 -6.07 21.32 31.22
N PRO A 656 -6.15 22.53 31.82
CA PRO A 656 -5.16 22.97 32.80
C PRO A 656 -5.10 22.08 34.04
N LEU A 657 -3.88 21.70 34.44
CA LEU A 657 -3.66 20.92 35.65
C LEU A 657 -3.79 21.74 36.93
N ALA A 658 -3.88 23.07 36.83
CA ALA A 658 -4.01 23.97 37.97
C ALA A 658 -5.22 23.65 38.86
N ALA A 659 -6.32 23.13 38.29
CA ALA A 659 -7.49 22.71 39.07
C ALA A 659 -7.20 21.46 39.93
N ALA A 660 -6.46 20.48 39.39
CA ALA A 660 -6.05 19.29 40.14
C ALA A 660 -5.09 19.62 41.28
N LEU A 661 -4.10 20.49 41.03
CA LEU A 661 -3.14 20.90 42.05
C LEU A 661 -3.83 21.63 43.22
N ARG A 662 -4.80 22.50 42.94
CA ARG A 662 -5.59 23.17 43.99
C ARG A 662 -6.46 22.21 44.80
N ALA A 663 -6.89 21.10 44.20
CA ALA A 663 -7.68 20.07 44.86
C ALA A 663 -6.81 19.01 45.60
N GLY A 664 -5.49 19.22 45.68
CA GLY A 664 -4.57 18.36 46.43
C GLY A 664 -4.13 17.09 45.69
N VAL A 665 -4.41 16.96 44.40
CA VAL A 665 -3.95 15.81 43.59
C VAL A 665 -2.43 15.87 43.43
N ASP A 666 -1.72 14.81 43.84
CA ASP A 666 -0.27 14.67 43.64
C ASP A 666 0.06 14.39 42.15
N PRO A 667 0.71 15.33 41.43
CA PRO A 667 1.03 15.16 40.02
C PRO A 667 2.13 14.12 39.76
N HIS A 668 2.84 13.64 40.79
CA HIS A 668 3.86 12.61 40.68
C HIS A 668 3.28 11.19 40.74
N ARG A 669 2.06 11.04 41.27
CA ARG A 669 1.46 9.73 41.58
C ARG A 669 0.00 9.64 41.12
N VAL A 670 -0.28 10.11 39.92
CA VAL A 670 -1.64 10.06 39.35
C VAL A 670 -1.96 8.60 38.99
N LYS A 671 -3.13 8.10 39.42
CA LYS A 671 -3.50 6.68 39.32
C LYS A 671 -4.60 6.40 38.31
N SER A 672 -5.58 7.30 38.17
CA SER A 672 -6.69 7.11 37.22
C SER A 672 -7.09 8.39 36.51
N LEU A 673 -7.51 8.24 35.25
CA LEU A 673 -8.18 9.23 34.42
C LEU A 673 -9.67 8.87 34.35
N GLU A 674 -10.53 9.88 34.49
CA GLU A 674 -11.96 9.73 34.31
C GLU A 674 -12.48 10.61 33.19
N ILE A 675 -13.31 10.03 32.33
CA ILE A 675 -13.97 10.71 31.21
C ILE A 675 -15.47 10.53 31.42
N VAL A 676 -16.19 11.63 31.64
CA VAL A 676 -17.63 11.62 31.94
C VAL A 676 -18.39 12.27 30.78
N PRO A 677 -19.09 11.50 29.93
CA PRO A 677 -19.92 12.05 28.87
C PRO A 677 -21.07 12.88 29.44
N ARG A 678 -21.35 14.02 28.81
CA ARG A 678 -22.42 14.95 29.23
C ARG A 678 -23.55 15.09 28.22
N THR A 679 -23.48 14.38 27.10
CA THR A 679 -24.56 14.26 26.12
C THR A 679 -25.43 13.04 26.42
N GLY A 680 -26.68 13.05 25.94
CA GLY A 680 -27.67 12.01 26.25
C GLY A 680 -27.23 10.60 25.87
N SER A 681 -26.66 10.40 24.69
CA SER A 681 -26.08 9.12 24.28
C SER A 681 -24.95 9.37 23.28
N GLY A 682 -24.10 8.38 23.06
CA GLY A 682 -23.03 8.49 22.09
C GLY A 682 -21.91 7.48 22.28
N GLN A 683 -20.85 7.70 21.51
CA GLN A 683 -19.64 6.90 21.49
C GLN A 683 -18.41 7.81 21.35
N ALA A 684 -17.29 7.37 21.89
CA ALA A 684 -16.00 8.02 21.74
C ALA A 684 -14.87 7.01 21.93
N TRP A 685 -13.65 7.37 21.54
CA TRP A 685 -12.45 6.59 21.84
C TRP A 685 -11.36 7.49 22.40
N LEU A 686 -10.69 7.04 23.46
CA LEU A 686 -9.44 7.63 23.92
C LEU A 686 -8.29 6.89 23.24
N VAL A 687 -7.55 7.60 22.39
CA VAL A 687 -6.31 7.11 21.77
C VAL A 687 -5.19 7.13 22.81
N ASP A 688 -4.97 8.27 23.46
CA ASP A 688 -4.03 8.41 24.57
C ASP A 688 -4.16 9.74 25.33
N SER A 689 -3.37 9.86 26.40
CA SER A 689 -3.21 11.11 27.15
C SER A 689 -1.77 11.36 27.61
N TRP A 690 -1.44 12.65 27.74
CA TRP A 690 -0.10 13.15 27.98
C TRP A 690 -0.11 14.34 28.93
N GLY A 691 0.83 14.41 29.87
CA GLY A 691 1.19 15.67 30.49
C GLY A 691 1.90 16.56 29.45
N TRP A 692 1.46 17.80 29.28
CA TRP A 692 1.97 18.71 28.26
C TRP A 692 2.48 20.02 28.85
N ARG A 693 3.58 20.55 28.30
CA ARG A 693 4.01 21.94 28.48
C ARG A 693 4.56 22.52 27.18
N ALA A 694 4.58 23.84 27.09
CA ALA A 694 5.12 24.53 25.92
C ALA A 694 6.63 24.28 25.70
N GLY A 695 7.01 24.24 24.42
CA GLY A 695 8.38 24.29 23.90
C GLY A 695 8.80 23.07 23.08
N THR A 696 9.73 23.29 22.16
CA THR A 696 10.42 22.24 21.39
C THR A 696 11.82 21.99 21.96
N PRO A 697 12.09 20.85 22.61
CA PRO A 697 13.42 20.56 23.13
C PRO A 697 14.38 20.30 21.97
N ALA A 698 15.69 20.53 22.20
CA ALA A 698 16.70 20.10 21.24
C ALA A 698 16.66 18.57 21.10
N VAL A 699 16.66 18.10 19.85
CA VAL A 699 16.63 16.68 19.52
C VAL A 699 18.04 16.21 19.21
N GLY A 700 18.43 15.10 19.82
CA GLY A 700 19.65 14.38 19.52
C GLY A 700 19.33 12.92 19.22
N ALA A 701 20.10 12.30 18.33
CA ALA A 701 19.98 10.88 18.07
C ALA A 701 20.22 10.08 19.35
N ALA A 702 19.42 9.05 19.56
CA ALA A 702 19.62 8.11 20.66
C ALA A 702 20.53 6.96 20.22
N ASP A 703 21.08 6.24 21.20
CA ASP A 703 21.81 5.00 20.94
C ASP A 703 20.79 3.88 20.69
N LEU A 704 20.33 3.77 19.44
CA LEU A 704 19.35 2.77 19.00
C LEU A 704 20.03 1.64 18.23
N VAL A 705 19.48 0.44 18.36
CA VAL A 705 19.79 -0.67 17.45
C VAL A 705 18.98 -0.51 16.17
N ARG A 706 19.58 -0.85 15.02
CA ARG A 706 18.87 -0.94 13.75
C ARG A 706 18.74 -2.41 13.34
N VAL A 707 17.56 -2.81 12.87
CA VAL A 707 17.32 -4.16 12.36
C VAL A 707 16.85 -4.15 10.92
N ASP A 708 17.47 -4.98 10.10
CA ASP A 708 17.12 -5.23 8.71
C ASP A 708 16.94 -6.74 8.51
N ILE A 709 15.75 -7.16 8.10
CA ILE A 709 15.46 -8.54 7.66
C ILE A 709 15.80 -8.65 6.18
N GLY A 710 16.52 -9.71 5.79
CA GLY A 710 16.77 -10.04 4.40
C GLY A 710 15.92 -11.22 3.93
N ARG A 711 15.92 -11.44 2.62
CA ARG A 711 15.33 -12.61 1.97
C ARG A 711 16.41 -13.58 1.52
N LEU A 712 16.22 -14.85 1.83
CA LEU A 712 17.01 -15.97 1.31
C LEU A 712 16.18 -16.72 0.25
N THR A 713 16.72 -16.95 -0.94
CA THR A 713 16.09 -17.81 -1.94
C THR A 713 16.83 -19.15 -1.98
N VAL A 714 16.09 -20.25 -1.87
CA VAL A 714 16.61 -21.62 -1.82
C VAL A 714 15.81 -22.51 -2.74
N ASP A 715 16.40 -23.57 -3.28
CA ASP A 715 15.63 -24.62 -3.95
C ASP A 715 14.88 -25.46 -2.91
N GLU A 716 13.61 -25.76 -3.18
CA GLU A 716 12.82 -26.63 -2.32
C GLU A 716 13.42 -28.05 -2.28
N GLY A 717 14.00 -28.50 -3.40
CA GLY A 717 14.66 -29.78 -3.60
C GLY A 717 13.76 -30.98 -3.36
N GLY A 718 14.36 -32.19 -3.39
CA GLY A 718 13.61 -33.44 -3.25
C GLY A 718 12.82 -33.61 -1.94
N PRO A 719 12.01 -34.69 -1.81
CA PRO A 719 11.06 -34.90 -0.72
C PRO A 719 11.71 -34.79 0.65
N GLY A 720 11.12 -33.98 1.52
CA GLY A 720 11.58 -33.80 2.89
C GLY A 720 11.29 -32.40 3.42
N VAL A 721 11.70 -32.16 4.66
CA VAL A 721 11.66 -30.83 5.28
C VAL A 721 13.09 -30.39 5.58
N ARG A 722 13.44 -29.18 5.16
CA ARG A 722 14.72 -28.55 5.47
C ARG A 722 14.46 -27.25 6.23
N THR A 723 15.28 -26.99 7.24
CA THR A 723 15.20 -25.75 8.01
C THR A 723 16.23 -24.77 7.50
N TYR A 724 15.79 -23.57 7.16
CA TYR A 724 16.62 -22.44 6.77
C TYR A 724 16.49 -21.31 7.79
N HIS A 725 17.52 -20.49 7.91
CA HIS A 725 17.53 -19.35 8.83
C HIS A 725 17.41 -18.05 8.04
N VAL A 726 16.45 -17.22 8.44
CA VAL A 726 16.25 -15.91 7.81
C VAL A 726 17.43 -15.00 8.14
N PRO A 727 18.05 -14.35 7.15
CA PRO A 727 19.14 -13.42 7.41
C PRO A 727 18.60 -12.19 8.14
N VAL A 728 19.12 -11.93 9.35
CA VAL A 728 18.78 -10.75 10.14
C VAL A 728 20.06 -10.01 10.50
N LYS A 729 20.13 -8.74 10.11
CA LYS A 729 21.26 -7.86 10.41
C LYS A 729 20.88 -6.86 11.48
N VAL A 730 21.62 -6.88 12.60
CA VAL A 730 21.44 -5.95 13.72
C VAL A 730 22.69 -5.09 13.88
N THR A 731 22.52 -3.78 13.72
CA THR A 731 23.60 -2.77 13.81
C THR A 731 23.23 -1.69 14.82
N GLY A 732 24.07 -0.65 14.96
CA GLY A 732 23.82 0.44 15.90
C GLY A 732 24.44 0.21 17.28
N GLN A 733 23.81 0.75 18.33
CA GLN A 733 24.31 0.73 19.70
C GLN A 733 23.20 0.39 20.69
N GLY A 734 23.55 -0.09 21.88
CA GLY A 734 22.60 -0.37 22.95
C GLY A 734 21.86 -1.71 22.83
N LYS A 735 20.64 -1.78 23.35
CA LYS A 735 19.74 -2.93 23.24
C LYS A 735 18.35 -2.42 22.83
N GLY A 736 17.67 -3.18 21.99
CA GLY A 736 16.31 -2.87 21.57
C GLY A 736 15.40 -4.08 21.64
N THR A 737 14.11 -3.81 21.85
CA THR A 737 13.03 -4.80 21.75
C THR A 737 12.30 -4.59 20.43
N LEU A 738 12.09 -5.69 19.73
CA LEU A 738 11.38 -5.76 18.46
C LEU A 738 10.22 -6.73 18.61
N ARG A 739 9.22 -6.58 17.76
CA ARG A 739 8.25 -7.62 17.52
C ARG A 739 8.46 -8.25 16.17
N LEU A 740 8.66 -9.57 16.17
CA LEU A 740 8.72 -10.39 14.98
C LEU A 740 7.33 -10.95 14.69
N PHE A 741 6.94 -10.93 13.43
CA PHE A 741 5.73 -11.54 12.90
C PHE A 741 6.14 -12.61 11.91
N VAL A 742 5.60 -13.82 12.06
CA VAL A 742 5.82 -14.94 11.15
C VAL A 742 4.51 -15.22 10.45
N ALA A 743 4.48 -15.04 9.12
CA ALA A 743 3.32 -15.37 8.32
C ALA A 743 3.31 -16.87 8.01
N ASP A 744 2.17 -17.49 8.23
CA ASP A 744 1.88 -18.81 7.70
C ASP A 744 1.72 -18.70 6.17
N PRO A 745 2.53 -19.41 5.36
CA PRO A 745 2.56 -19.24 3.91
C PRO A 745 1.26 -19.69 3.23
N ASP A 746 0.49 -20.58 3.87
CA ASP A 746 -0.74 -21.14 3.34
C ASP A 746 -1.97 -20.29 3.66
N THR A 747 -2.03 -19.73 4.87
CA THR A 747 -3.21 -18.99 5.36
C THR A 747 -3.02 -17.48 5.39
N GLY A 748 -1.77 -17.01 5.30
CA GLY A 748 -1.39 -15.61 5.50
C GLY A 748 -1.51 -15.12 6.95
N ARG A 749 -1.97 -15.97 7.89
CA ARG A 749 -2.16 -15.57 9.28
C ARG A 749 -0.81 -15.40 9.95
N THR A 750 -0.66 -14.31 10.70
CA THR A 750 0.59 -14.01 11.38
C THR A 750 0.56 -14.40 12.85
N THR A 751 1.59 -15.12 13.31
CA THR A 751 1.92 -15.21 14.73
C THR A 751 2.94 -14.13 15.09
N SER A 752 3.01 -13.71 16.35
CA SER A 752 3.98 -12.69 16.75
C SER A 752 4.63 -12.98 18.11
N ARG A 753 5.86 -12.52 18.27
CA ARG A 753 6.62 -12.58 19.53
C ARG A 753 7.57 -11.39 19.67
N GLU A 754 7.81 -10.96 20.89
CA GLU A 754 8.83 -9.95 21.17
C GLU A 754 10.21 -10.59 21.34
N VAL A 755 11.23 -9.92 20.80
CA VAL A 755 12.63 -10.34 20.86
C VAL A 755 13.50 -9.15 21.23
N THR A 756 14.40 -9.35 22.19
CA THR A 756 15.44 -8.36 22.52
C THR A 756 16.70 -8.65 21.71
N VAL A 757 17.28 -7.62 21.09
CA VAL A 757 18.51 -7.73 20.32
C VAL A 757 19.52 -6.66 20.72
N GLY A 758 20.80 -6.97 20.54
CA GLY A 758 21.92 -6.05 20.59
C GLY A 758 22.75 -6.10 19.30
N PRO A 759 23.64 -5.11 19.07
CA PRO A 759 24.48 -5.06 17.88
C PRO A 759 25.29 -6.35 17.69
N GLY A 760 25.36 -6.84 16.45
CA GLY A 760 26.07 -8.08 16.11
C GLY A 760 25.37 -9.37 16.54
N GLN A 761 24.22 -9.29 17.22
CA GLN A 761 23.36 -10.45 17.49
C GLN A 761 22.40 -10.64 16.31
N SER A 762 22.19 -11.88 15.89
CA SER A 762 21.15 -12.22 14.92
C SER A 762 20.14 -13.12 15.62
N PRO A 763 18.88 -12.67 15.82
CA PRO A 763 17.87 -13.53 16.40
C PRO A 763 17.60 -14.71 15.47
N GLU A 764 17.50 -15.91 16.03
CA GLU A 764 17.17 -17.10 15.24
C GLU A 764 15.70 -17.08 14.82
N VAL A 765 15.49 -17.10 13.50
CA VAL A 765 14.18 -17.22 12.86
C VAL A 765 14.25 -18.41 11.89
N PRO A 766 13.99 -19.64 12.40
CA PRO A 766 13.97 -20.82 11.55
C PRO A 766 12.68 -20.85 10.70
N VAL A 767 12.83 -21.30 9.46
CA VAL A 767 11.75 -21.53 8.52
C VAL A 767 11.91 -22.95 7.97
N GLU A 768 10.83 -23.72 8.06
CA GLU A 768 10.76 -25.05 7.45
C GLU A 768 10.26 -24.94 6.01
N VAL A 769 11.07 -25.42 5.07
CA VAL A 769 10.74 -25.54 3.65
C VAL A 769 10.53 -27.02 3.35
N ARG A 770 9.37 -27.34 2.77
CA ARG A 770 9.04 -28.70 2.34
C ARG A 770 9.30 -28.84 0.85
N GLY A 771 10.27 -29.68 0.50
CA GLY A 771 10.57 -30.03 -0.88
C GLY A 771 9.76 -31.21 -1.37
N ASN A 772 9.54 -31.29 -2.68
CA ASN A 772 8.87 -32.41 -3.34
C ASN A 772 9.54 -32.80 -4.68
N THR A 773 8.81 -33.41 -5.62
CA THR A 773 9.34 -33.81 -6.94
C THR A 773 8.36 -33.50 -8.08
N ARG A 774 7.41 -32.62 -7.83
CA ARG A 774 6.32 -32.27 -8.71
C ARG A 774 6.35 -30.76 -8.89
N TYR A 775 6.15 -30.37 -10.14
CA TYR A 775 6.12 -28.97 -10.50
C TYR A 775 5.11 -28.18 -9.65
N GLY A 776 5.61 -27.16 -8.97
CA GLY A 776 4.88 -26.21 -8.14
C GLY A 776 5.20 -24.74 -8.47
N TYR A 777 4.74 -23.82 -7.61
CA TYR A 777 5.16 -22.41 -7.62
C TYR A 777 6.13 -22.14 -6.49
N ASP A 778 6.89 -21.05 -6.63
CA ASP A 778 7.69 -20.53 -5.54
C ASP A 778 6.83 -20.21 -4.31
N VAL A 779 7.23 -20.73 -3.15
CA VAL A 779 6.54 -20.50 -1.87
C VAL A 779 7.34 -19.49 -1.06
N SER A 780 6.71 -18.39 -0.65
CA SER A 780 7.34 -17.37 0.19
C SER A 780 6.91 -17.50 1.64
N HIS A 781 7.87 -17.74 2.52
CA HIS A 781 7.72 -17.73 3.97
C HIS A 781 8.11 -16.34 4.49
N ASP A 782 7.13 -15.46 4.63
CA ASP A 782 7.36 -14.06 4.97
C ASP A 782 7.50 -13.81 6.48
N ILE A 783 8.50 -12.99 6.82
CA ILE A 783 8.75 -12.49 8.17
C ILE A 783 8.67 -10.97 8.14
N PHE A 784 8.01 -10.40 9.15
CA PHE A 784 7.96 -8.95 9.36
C PHE A 784 8.53 -8.56 10.73
N VAL A 785 9.06 -7.35 10.84
CA VAL A 785 9.57 -6.81 12.11
C VAL A 785 9.12 -5.38 12.35
N LYS A 786 8.75 -5.07 13.60
CA LYS A 786 8.45 -3.73 14.07
C LYS A 786 9.27 -3.39 15.31
N ALA A 787 9.76 -2.16 15.41
CA ALA A 787 10.42 -1.67 16.61
C ALA A 787 9.40 -1.46 17.74
N VAL A 788 9.73 -1.90 18.95
CA VAL A 788 8.91 -1.68 20.16
C VAL A 788 9.57 -0.64 21.07
N HIS A 789 10.86 -0.80 21.35
CA HIS A 789 11.61 0.12 22.22
C HIS A 789 13.12 0.03 21.94
N GLY A 790 13.82 1.16 21.93
CA GLY A 790 15.29 1.20 21.82
C GLY A 790 15.83 0.74 20.46
N ALA A 791 14.98 0.74 19.42
CA ALA A 791 15.32 0.23 18.10
C ALA A 791 14.68 1.04 16.97
N VAL A 792 15.26 0.95 15.77
CA VAL A 792 14.63 1.33 14.50
C VAL A 792 14.63 0.14 13.55
N THR A 793 13.59 0.05 12.72
CA THR A 793 13.50 -0.98 11.69
C THR A 793 13.89 -0.38 10.35
N GLY A 794 14.91 -0.97 9.72
CA GLY A 794 15.26 -0.72 8.33
C GLY A 794 14.40 -1.59 7.39
N ALA A 795 14.97 -2.63 6.79
CA ALA A 795 14.20 -3.62 6.03
C ALA A 795 13.24 -4.37 6.96
N TYR A 796 11.94 -4.06 6.85
CA TYR A 796 10.90 -4.56 7.76
C TYR A 796 10.29 -5.90 7.33
N ARG A 797 10.54 -6.32 6.09
CA ARG A 797 10.05 -7.56 5.46
C ARG A 797 11.24 -8.33 4.90
N GLY A 798 11.15 -9.65 4.96
CA GLY A 798 12.03 -10.58 4.26
C GLY A 798 11.57 -12.01 4.55
N GLY A 799 12.47 -12.98 4.60
CA GLY A 799 12.12 -14.37 4.88
C GLY A 799 12.87 -15.39 4.04
N VAL A 800 12.22 -16.52 3.74
CA VAL A 800 12.75 -17.55 2.83
C VAL A 800 11.79 -17.72 1.67
N THR A 801 12.27 -17.61 0.44
CA THR A 801 11.54 -18.03 -0.75
C THR A 801 12.07 -19.39 -1.19
N ALA A 802 11.23 -20.41 -1.07
CA ALA A 802 11.47 -21.73 -1.61
C ALA A 802 11.11 -21.71 -3.09
N ARG A 803 12.13 -21.81 -3.95
CA ARG A 803 12.00 -21.87 -5.39
C ARG A 803 11.66 -23.29 -5.82
N ASN A 804 10.67 -23.43 -6.70
CA ASN A 804 10.36 -24.69 -7.33
C ASN A 804 11.47 -25.08 -8.33
N ASP A 805 12.27 -26.09 -8.00
CA ASP A 805 13.34 -26.59 -8.87
C ASP A 805 12.87 -27.72 -9.81
N ASP A 806 11.66 -28.25 -9.60
CA ASP A 806 11.09 -29.32 -10.41
C ASP A 806 10.73 -28.87 -11.84
N PRO A 807 10.87 -29.76 -12.85
CA PRO A 807 10.60 -29.42 -14.24
C PRO A 807 9.10 -29.29 -14.51
N ALA A 808 8.71 -28.18 -15.16
CA ALA A 808 7.34 -28.02 -15.67
C ALA A 808 6.94 -29.17 -16.61
N PRO A 809 5.71 -29.71 -16.49
CA PRO A 809 5.24 -30.77 -17.38
C PRO A 809 5.12 -30.25 -18.82
N THR A 810 5.36 -31.11 -19.80
CA THR A 810 5.09 -30.77 -21.22
C THR A 810 3.64 -31.03 -21.55
N VAL A 811 3.05 -30.16 -22.39
CA VAL A 811 1.65 -30.26 -22.82
C VAL A 811 1.54 -30.85 -24.22
N GLU A 812 0.64 -31.80 -24.41
CA GLU A 812 0.30 -32.43 -25.70
C GLU A 812 -1.21 -32.35 -25.95
N VAL A 813 -1.63 -32.06 -27.19
CA VAL A 813 -3.04 -32.13 -27.61
C VAL A 813 -3.21 -33.25 -28.61
N THR A 814 -4.16 -34.14 -28.36
CA THR A 814 -4.48 -35.27 -29.24
C THR A 814 -5.96 -35.28 -29.63
N PRO A 815 -6.30 -35.60 -30.90
CA PRO A 815 -7.70 -35.71 -31.30
C PRO A 815 -8.34 -36.93 -30.63
N ALA A 816 -9.46 -36.71 -29.93
CA ALA A 816 -10.30 -37.78 -29.38
C ALA A 816 -11.48 -38.08 -30.34
N ALA A 817 -12.16 -37.02 -30.79
CA ALA A 817 -13.20 -37.02 -31.82
C ALA A 817 -13.10 -35.71 -32.63
N ALA A 818 -12.07 -35.58 -33.48
CA ALA A 818 -11.84 -34.38 -34.29
C ALA A 818 -12.67 -34.33 -35.59
N SER A 819 -13.63 -35.23 -35.74
CA SER A 819 -14.67 -35.16 -36.77
C SER A 819 -16.00 -35.55 -36.15
N ALA A 820 -17.02 -34.75 -36.40
CA ALA A 820 -18.38 -34.96 -35.90
C ALA A 820 -19.38 -34.81 -37.05
N VAL A 821 -20.52 -35.47 -36.90
CA VAL A 821 -21.73 -35.07 -37.62
C VAL A 821 -22.45 -34.00 -36.81
N GLU A 822 -23.28 -33.20 -37.47
CA GLU A 822 -24.24 -32.31 -36.81
C GLU A 822 -25.02 -33.00 -35.68
N GLY A 823 -25.24 -32.28 -34.57
CA GLY A 823 -25.75 -32.83 -33.31
C GLY A 823 -24.71 -33.60 -32.47
N GLY A 824 -23.48 -33.72 -32.95
CA GLY A 824 -22.35 -34.34 -32.26
C GLY A 824 -21.50 -33.35 -31.45
N ARG A 825 -20.24 -33.73 -31.20
CA ARG A 825 -19.26 -32.88 -30.54
C ARG A 825 -17.87 -33.13 -31.11
N LEU A 826 -17.10 -32.05 -31.29
CA LEU A 826 -15.67 -32.14 -31.54
C LEU A 826 -14.93 -32.20 -30.21
N THR A 827 -14.08 -33.20 -30.01
CA THR A 827 -13.33 -33.37 -28.76
C THR A 827 -11.84 -33.62 -29.01
N TRP A 828 -11.00 -32.91 -28.26
CA TRP A 828 -9.56 -33.13 -28.17
C TRP A 828 -9.17 -33.35 -26.71
N ARG A 829 -8.18 -34.20 -26.49
CA ARG A 829 -7.62 -34.43 -25.16
C ARG A 829 -6.32 -33.67 -25.03
N MET A 830 -6.25 -32.75 -24.07
CA MET A 830 -5.00 -32.13 -23.64
C MET A 830 -4.39 -32.97 -22.52
N SER A 831 -3.12 -33.34 -22.62
CA SER A 831 -2.42 -34.18 -21.64
C SER A 831 -1.09 -33.56 -21.22
N LEU A 832 -0.71 -33.80 -19.97
CA LEU A 832 0.56 -33.43 -19.37
C LEU A 832 1.49 -34.65 -19.30
N SER A 833 2.80 -34.44 -19.43
CA SER A 833 3.80 -35.51 -19.26
C SER A 833 3.88 -36.06 -17.84
N ALA A 834 3.48 -35.26 -16.85
CA ALA A 834 3.43 -35.61 -15.43
C ALA A 834 2.35 -34.76 -14.75
N ALA A 835 1.87 -35.22 -13.59
CA ALA A 835 1.01 -34.39 -12.74
C ALA A 835 1.85 -33.28 -12.10
N ALA A 836 1.29 -32.08 -12.02
CA ALA A 836 1.83 -30.97 -11.27
C ALA A 836 1.05 -30.80 -9.96
N ASP A 837 1.67 -30.22 -8.94
CA ASP A 837 0.98 -29.80 -7.72
C ASP A 837 0.28 -28.44 -7.92
N VAL A 838 0.48 -27.85 -9.10
CA VAL A 838 -0.22 -26.66 -9.61
C VAL A 838 -1.12 -26.95 -10.80
N GLU A 839 -2.10 -26.08 -11.03
CA GLU A 839 -2.87 -26.11 -12.27
C GLU A 839 -1.97 -25.67 -13.41
N ILE A 840 -2.06 -26.36 -14.53
CA ILE A 840 -1.42 -25.92 -15.76
C ILE A 840 -2.46 -25.16 -16.57
N ALA A 841 -2.42 -23.83 -16.42
CA ALA A 841 -3.32 -22.92 -17.10
C ALA A 841 -3.02 -22.89 -18.61
N ALA A 842 -4.06 -23.05 -19.42
CA ALA A 842 -3.97 -23.03 -20.86
C ALA A 842 -5.21 -22.41 -21.48
N ASP A 843 -5.03 -21.75 -22.62
CA ASP A 843 -6.14 -21.27 -23.42
C ASP A 843 -6.03 -21.75 -24.87
N VAL A 844 -7.16 -21.93 -25.53
CA VAL A 844 -7.26 -22.33 -26.93
C VAL A 844 -7.99 -21.25 -27.69
N VAL A 845 -7.26 -20.59 -28.59
CA VAL A 845 -7.86 -19.59 -29.49
C VAL A 845 -8.35 -20.23 -30.76
N ILE A 846 -9.49 -19.73 -31.25
CA ILE A 846 -9.99 -20.05 -32.59
C ILE A 846 -9.30 -19.13 -33.59
N LEU A 847 -8.73 -19.73 -34.64
CA LEU A 847 -8.06 -19.03 -35.73
C LEU A 847 -8.91 -19.10 -37.00
N PRO A 848 -8.81 -18.11 -37.90
CA PRO A 848 -9.41 -18.22 -39.22
C PRO A 848 -8.90 -19.47 -39.96
N VAL A 849 -9.82 -20.20 -40.60
CA VAL A 849 -9.46 -21.34 -41.44
C VAL A 849 -8.75 -20.88 -42.71
N ALA A 850 -7.78 -21.66 -43.18
CA ALA A 850 -6.98 -21.31 -44.36
C ALA A 850 -7.72 -21.53 -45.69
N SER A 851 -8.69 -22.44 -45.72
CA SER A 851 -9.51 -22.81 -46.88
C SER A 851 -10.73 -23.63 -46.45
N GLY A 852 -11.86 -23.50 -47.15
CA GLY A 852 -13.11 -24.20 -46.83
C GLY A 852 -14.09 -23.35 -46.00
N ALA A 853 -15.26 -23.92 -45.69
CA ALA A 853 -16.25 -23.31 -44.80
C ALA A 853 -15.75 -23.36 -43.34
N GLU A 854 -15.96 -22.28 -42.59
CA GLU A 854 -15.61 -22.20 -41.17
C GLU A 854 -16.86 -22.39 -40.33
N LEU A 855 -16.75 -23.25 -39.30
CA LEU A 855 -17.82 -23.47 -38.32
C LEU A 855 -18.34 -22.12 -37.79
N SER A 856 -19.66 -21.92 -37.82
CA SER A 856 -20.28 -20.64 -37.50
C SER A 856 -20.95 -20.62 -36.12
N THR A 857 -21.48 -19.46 -35.74
CA THR A 857 -22.21 -19.28 -34.47
C THR A 857 -23.57 -19.96 -34.43
N THR A 858 -24.14 -20.35 -35.57
CA THR A 858 -25.42 -21.07 -35.62
C THR A 858 -25.28 -22.57 -35.44
N ASP A 859 -24.07 -23.10 -35.66
CA ASP A 859 -23.83 -24.54 -35.80
C ASP A 859 -23.22 -25.11 -34.50
N VAL A 860 -23.05 -24.26 -33.48
CA VAL A 860 -22.62 -24.62 -32.13
C VAL A 860 -23.73 -24.43 -31.12
N ASP A 861 -23.67 -25.16 -30.01
CA ASP A 861 -24.70 -25.08 -28.97
C ASP A 861 -24.88 -23.63 -28.47
N PRO A 862 -26.11 -23.07 -28.50
CA PRO A 862 -26.36 -21.68 -28.12
C PRO A 862 -26.00 -21.36 -26.67
N GLN A 863 -26.09 -22.33 -25.76
CA GLN A 863 -25.73 -22.15 -24.37
C GLN A 863 -24.21 -22.17 -24.20
N TRP A 864 -23.51 -23.08 -24.88
CA TRP A 864 -22.05 -23.09 -24.93
C TRP A 864 -21.48 -21.79 -25.50
N LEU A 865 -22.05 -21.28 -26.60
CA LEU A 865 -21.64 -20.01 -27.20
C LEU A 865 -21.83 -18.84 -26.22
N ARG A 866 -22.99 -18.77 -25.57
CA ARG A 866 -23.29 -17.74 -24.55
C ARG A 866 -22.35 -17.84 -23.36
N ASN A 867 -22.04 -19.04 -22.87
CA ASN A 867 -21.16 -19.21 -21.72
C ASN A 867 -19.71 -18.78 -22.02
N ASN A 868 -19.24 -18.99 -23.26
CA ASN A 868 -17.86 -18.65 -23.64
C ASN A 868 -17.70 -17.21 -24.17
N THR A 869 -18.77 -16.56 -24.64
CA THR A 869 -18.66 -15.23 -25.31
C THR A 869 -19.68 -14.18 -24.86
N GLY A 870 -20.77 -14.59 -24.20
CA GLY A 870 -21.92 -13.73 -23.92
C GLY A 870 -22.74 -13.35 -25.16
N GLU A 871 -22.39 -13.85 -26.35
CA GLU A 871 -23.02 -13.47 -27.61
C GLU A 871 -24.16 -14.41 -28.02
N ALA A 872 -25.10 -13.89 -28.81
CA ALA A 872 -26.18 -14.68 -29.40
C ALA A 872 -25.71 -15.40 -30.68
N PRO A 873 -26.29 -16.58 -31.01
CA PRO A 873 -26.01 -17.31 -32.25
C PRO A 873 -26.28 -16.52 -33.53
N LEU A 874 -27.29 -15.64 -33.50
CA LEU A 874 -27.68 -14.81 -34.63
C LEU A 874 -27.19 -13.36 -34.47
N PRO A 875 -26.77 -12.70 -35.57
CA PRO A 875 -26.63 -13.25 -36.93
C PRO A 875 -25.47 -14.25 -37.04
N SER A 876 -25.61 -15.23 -37.95
CA SER A 876 -24.57 -16.24 -38.20
C SER A 876 -23.26 -15.58 -38.64
N ARG A 877 -22.15 -16.03 -38.06
CA ARG A 877 -20.80 -15.53 -38.31
C ARG A 877 -19.76 -16.62 -38.00
N PRO A 878 -18.61 -16.63 -38.69
CA PRO A 878 -17.53 -17.56 -38.37
C PRO A 878 -17.05 -17.39 -36.93
N LEU A 879 -16.75 -18.49 -36.23
CA LEU A 879 -16.32 -18.45 -34.83
C LEU A 879 -15.04 -17.61 -34.63
N SER A 880 -14.11 -17.57 -35.59
CA SER A 880 -12.89 -16.76 -35.53
C SER A 880 -13.14 -15.25 -35.54
N ARG A 881 -14.35 -14.80 -35.93
CA ARG A 881 -14.73 -13.38 -35.91
C ARG A 881 -15.29 -12.92 -34.58
N LEU A 882 -15.56 -13.84 -33.65
CA LEU A 882 -15.97 -13.49 -32.30
C LEU A 882 -14.79 -12.92 -31.53
N ARG A 883 -14.92 -11.68 -31.09
CA ARG A 883 -13.85 -11.02 -30.33
C ARG A 883 -13.72 -11.70 -28.97
N GLY A 884 -12.55 -12.28 -28.71
CA GLY A 884 -12.22 -12.83 -27.39
C GLY A 884 -12.72 -14.25 -27.12
N LEU A 885 -13.24 -14.96 -28.13
CA LEU A 885 -13.56 -16.37 -27.98
C LEU A 885 -12.27 -17.18 -27.76
N SER A 886 -12.11 -17.72 -26.56
CA SER A 886 -11.02 -18.62 -26.16
C SER A 886 -11.59 -19.66 -25.20
N LEU A 887 -11.16 -20.91 -25.36
CA LEU A 887 -11.52 -22.00 -24.44
C LEU A 887 -10.41 -22.12 -23.40
N TYR A 888 -10.74 -22.47 -22.16
CA TYR A 888 -9.77 -22.57 -21.06
C TYR A 888 -9.70 -24.02 -20.54
N PRO A 889 -9.02 -24.94 -21.27
CA PRO A 889 -8.88 -26.31 -20.85
C PRO A 889 -7.77 -26.44 -19.80
N ASP A 890 -7.98 -25.91 -18.61
CA ASP A 890 -6.98 -26.00 -17.55
C ASP A 890 -6.86 -27.45 -17.04
N VAL A 891 -5.65 -27.87 -16.66
CA VAL A 891 -5.43 -29.19 -16.04
C VAL A 891 -5.29 -29.00 -14.54
N PRO A 892 -6.25 -29.48 -13.72
CA PRO A 892 -6.21 -29.31 -12.27
C PRO A 892 -4.97 -29.98 -11.64
N PRO A 893 -4.52 -29.51 -10.47
CA PRO A 893 -3.47 -30.17 -9.69
C PRO A 893 -3.70 -31.66 -9.51
N GLY A 894 -2.63 -32.43 -9.58
CA GLY A 894 -2.65 -33.88 -9.48
C GLY A 894 -3.26 -34.60 -10.69
N ARG A 895 -3.88 -33.90 -11.65
CA ARG A 895 -4.37 -34.47 -12.91
C ARG A 895 -3.31 -34.36 -14.00
N THR A 896 -3.44 -35.22 -15.01
CA THR A 896 -2.54 -35.26 -16.17
C THR A 896 -3.24 -34.99 -17.48
N SER A 897 -4.54 -34.69 -17.48
CA SER A 897 -5.26 -34.39 -18.72
C SER A 897 -6.61 -33.74 -18.47
N THR A 898 -7.09 -33.01 -19.46
CA THR A 898 -8.45 -32.48 -19.56
C THR A 898 -8.97 -32.60 -21.00
N GLU A 899 -10.25 -32.31 -21.22
CA GLU A 899 -10.88 -32.35 -22.54
C GLU A 899 -11.24 -30.96 -23.05
N ILE A 900 -10.98 -30.73 -24.34
CA ILE A 900 -11.42 -29.56 -25.10
C ILE A 900 -12.61 -30.02 -25.92
N THR A 901 -13.79 -29.42 -25.72
CA THR A 901 -15.01 -29.81 -26.42
C THR A 901 -15.71 -28.62 -27.06
N ILE A 902 -16.11 -28.79 -28.32
CA ILE A 902 -17.01 -27.88 -29.04
C ILE A 902 -18.27 -28.69 -29.40
N PRO A 903 -19.42 -28.42 -28.73
CA PRO A 903 -20.69 -29.05 -29.08
C PRO A 903 -21.27 -28.44 -30.35
N VAL A 904 -21.74 -29.31 -31.25
CA VAL A 904 -22.27 -28.94 -32.56
C VAL A 904 -23.78 -29.19 -32.56
N VAL A 905 -24.55 -28.23 -33.06
CA VAL A 905 -26.02 -28.33 -33.15
C VAL A 905 -26.40 -29.17 -34.35
N ALA A 906 -27.57 -29.82 -34.30
CA ALA A 906 -28.18 -30.40 -35.49
C ALA A 906 -29.16 -29.38 -36.06
N ASP A 907 -29.08 -29.12 -37.35
CA ASP A 907 -30.07 -28.30 -38.04
C ASP A 907 -30.61 -28.98 -39.31
N THR A 908 -31.31 -28.22 -40.14
CA THR A 908 -31.98 -28.72 -41.34
C THR A 908 -31.45 -28.08 -42.62
N VAL A 909 -30.35 -27.33 -42.53
CA VAL A 909 -29.69 -26.67 -43.64
C VAL A 909 -28.65 -27.64 -44.20
N THR A 910 -28.64 -27.80 -45.53
CA THR A 910 -27.58 -28.60 -46.16
C THR A 910 -26.39 -27.71 -46.43
N GLU A 911 -25.26 -28.04 -45.82
CA GLU A 911 -24.04 -27.25 -45.84
C GLU A 911 -22.84 -28.07 -46.37
N SER A 912 -21.74 -27.37 -46.64
CA SER A 912 -20.49 -28.04 -46.98
C SER A 912 -19.70 -28.32 -45.72
N ALA A 913 -18.96 -29.43 -45.64
CA ALA A 913 -18.16 -29.79 -44.48
C ALA A 913 -17.35 -28.59 -43.91
N GLU A 914 -17.67 -28.24 -42.67
CA GLU A 914 -17.14 -27.06 -42.01
C GLU A 914 -15.93 -27.41 -41.15
N THR A 915 -15.02 -26.45 -40.98
CA THR A 915 -13.78 -26.65 -40.23
C THR A 915 -13.63 -25.62 -39.13
N VAL A 916 -13.08 -26.05 -37.99
CA VAL A 916 -12.56 -25.16 -36.95
C VAL A 916 -11.05 -25.34 -36.86
N ARG A 917 -10.30 -24.24 -36.78
CA ARG A 917 -8.85 -24.23 -36.55
C ARG A 917 -8.56 -23.60 -35.20
N LEU A 918 -7.75 -24.29 -34.41
CA LEU A 918 -7.51 -23.98 -33.01
C LEU A 918 -6.00 -23.90 -32.76
N ARG A 919 -5.57 -23.04 -31.83
CA ARG A 919 -4.18 -22.98 -31.34
C ARG A 919 -4.17 -23.01 -29.82
N LEU A 920 -3.43 -23.96 -29.27
CA LEU A 920 -3.15 -24.00 -27.83
C LEU A 920 -2.17 -22.86 -27.48
N ARG A 921 -2.39 -22.19 -26.36
CA ARG A 921 -1.44 -21.30 -25.70
C ARG A 921 -1.29 -21.74 -24.26
N VAL A 922 -0.09 -22.12 -23.87
CA VAL A 922 0.21 -22.50 -22.48
C VAL A 922 0.71 -21.26 -21.75
N TYR A 923 0.16 -21.01 -20.58
CA TYR A 923 0.56 -19.88 -19.76
C TYR A 923 1.71 -20.28 -18.83
N ASP A 924 2.76 -19.48 -18.82
CA ASP A 924 3.83 -19.58 -17.85
C ASP A 924 3.58 -18.54 -16.76
N GLU A 925 3.18 -19.04 -15.59
CA GLU A 925 2.75 -18.21 -14.47
C GLU A 925 3.90 -17.44 -13.82
N GLU A 926 5.15 -17.91 -13.94
CA GLU A 926 6.31 -17.25 -13.32
C GLU A 926 6.69 -15.95 -14.04
N ASN A 927 6.59 -15.92 -15.37
CA ASN A 927 6.96 -14.75 -16.18
C ASN A 927 5.76 -14.04 -16.82
N GLY A 928 4.56 -14.54 -16.59
CA GLY A 928 3.31 -14.00 -17.10
C GLY A 928 3.17 -14.01 -18.62
N THR A 929 3.91 -14.89 -19.30
CA THR A 929 3.95 -14.98 -20.77
C THR A 929 3.14 -16.16 -21.28
N ARG A 930 2.50 -16.00 -22.44
CA ARG A 930 1.86 -17.10 -23.16
C ARG A 930 2.80 -17.64 -24.22
N TYR A 931 2.93 -18.96 -24.28
CA TYR A 931 3.66 -19.63 -25.34
C TYR A 931 2.68 -20.27 -26.32
N ASP A 932 2.79 -19.88 -27.59
CA ASP A 932 2.05 -20.50 -28.67
C ASP A 932 2.49 -21.97 -28.82
N GLY A 933 1.52 -22.86 -28.60
CA GLY A 933 1.62 -24.29 -28.76
C GLY A 933 1.13 -24.77 -30.14
N PRO A 934 0.87 -26.07 -30.29
CA PRO A 934 0.47 -26.65 -31.56
C PRO A 934 -0.90 -26.16 -32.04
N GLU A 935 -1.05 -26.08 -33.35
CA GLU A 935 -2.34 -25.92 -34.00
C GLU A 935 -2.99 -27.27 -34.29
N PHE A 936 -4.32 -27.30 -34.19
CA PHE A 936 -5.13 -28.48 -34.48
C PHE A 936 -6.47 -28.07 -35.08
N THR A 937 -7.14 -29.01 -35.75
CA THR A 937 -8.37 -28.75 -36.49
C THR A 937 -9.45 -29.78 -36.17
N GLY A 938 -10.70 -29.42 -36.40
CA GLY A 938 -11.86 -30.31 -36.36
C GLY A 938 -12.78 -30.09 -37.56
N THR A 939 -13.50 -31.13 -37.96
CA THR A 939 -14.39 -31.08 -39.14
C THR A 939 -15.79 -31.55 -38.80
N VAL A 940 -16.78 -30.75 -39.13
CA VAL A 940 -18.21 -31.05 -39.02
C VAL A 940 -18.76 -31.42 -40.39
N ARG A 941 -19.71 -32.36 -40.43
CA ARG A 941 -20.44 -32.75 -41.64
C ARG A 941 -21.93 -32.86 -41.30
N ASP A 942 -22.78 -32.60 -42.27
CA ASP A 942 -24.22 -32.80 -42.13
C ASP A 942 -24.55 -34.25 -41.79
N ALA A 943 -25.66 -34.44 -41.08
CA ALA A 943 -26.25 -35.75 -40.91
C ALA A 943 -26.83 -36.24 -42.25
N ALA A 944 -26.42 -37.43 -42.68
CA ALA A 944 -26.79 -38.02 -43.97
C ALA A 944 -28.26 -38.41 -44.08
#